data_AF-A0A7X6MBR4-F1
#
_entry.id   AF-A0A7X6MBR4-F1
#
_cell.length_a   1.000
_cell.length_b   1.000
_cell.length_c   1.000
_cell.angle_alpha   90.00
_cell.angle_beta   90.00
_cell.angle_gamma   90.00
#
_symmetry.space_group_name_H-M   'P 1'
#
loop_
_entity.id
_entity.type
_entity.pdbx_description
1 polymer ?
#
loop_
_entity_poly.entity_id
_entity_poly.type
_entity_poly.pdbx_seq_one_letter_code
_entity_poly.pdbx_strand_id
1 'polypeptide(L)'
;MEEQAMLARDLVLRVCAGATEFDPHWIRADGKVTTPFLVPRDRNLIRAIVAAGRAMGVDRLLVCRTRPEFSYDPVTEVPLDTDTLIDLIRGWGPAPTDFLVCVEDFSAAVLVTADELTVAAGPADFVRELVGADIPQARSHFASRARREGGPVLARAAQLYHCAETGARHARGPRGPGPDPAELLARSAERARRRSPRAVRSLRALRGAWGWLMVVALLAAPLAVPGLGAAFPALVAVFVLLFQLALLARSRTVSFASLLRVAAFGALLLWPLALAESAVVGLLGGDPYGVLGYTYVAVTVEEVGKLLPLLFLALAARRRLRRLAAVDFLLLAAASGAGFQLAERLLTQVALGGAGLPADTGLLLPGGSTVTDPAGTVLAVFSGHAVTTGLVGAALGLAVVGRRYGAWLWLLPPVALTLAFLEHLNLNARLANAQLHPASDLVHGLLGGGVLTPWLLVLLLLCAVAMDYRMIATAAESTPPLPGQPPLARLRRRARGRSVAMRVRVPADIAPLFRRTALSWVDLPITLATTVSTIAHELAVAAIAARRGPSVLCDTWRFLRWRRANAMGEARSAGRPWRHYPAQEELTRQARELAMRLGLAATGGVTGAMAAMGAAAVFTAVTVSDPVATGAPAYAFVALDRIQGWLGDLAGADVLWAAVVLVAVLTLLLSGNGVPHAHPRMREFLRAPTANTGAILGMLAPGQVGYALLGWAGLLLPRRVNRFLVR
;
A
#
# COMPACT_ATOMS: atom_id res chain seq x y z
N MET A 1 -14.30 47.15 15.09
CA MET A 1 -15.21 46.08 14.65
C MET A 1 -15.24 45.07 15.77
N GLU A 2 -16.27 45.09 16.62
CA GLU A 2 -16.46 44.07 17.65
C GLU A 2 -16.67 42.73 16.94
N GLU A 3 -15.81 41.76 17.24
CA GLU A 3 -15.91 40.41 16.69
C GLU A 3 -17.18 39.78 17.27
N GLN A 4 -18.23 39.68 16.44
CA GLN A 4 -19.54 39.19 16.88
C GLN A 4 -19.37 37.76 17.40
N ALA A 5 -19.66 37.56 18.70
CA ALA A 5 -19.48 36.27 19.36
C ALA A 5 -20.30 35.18 18.64
N MET A 6 -19.67 34.05 18.33
CA MET A 6 -20.33 32.91 17.69
C MET A 6 -21.45 32.40 18.58
N LEU A 7 -22.66 32.25 18.04
CA LEU A 7 -23.81 31.74 18.78
C LEU A 7 -23.83 30.21 18.77
N ALA A 8 -24.42 29.60 19.79
CA ALA A 8 -24.57 28.16 19.90
C ALA A 8 -25.28 27.56 18.68
N ARG A 9 -26.29 28.25 18.14
CA ARG A 9 -26.97 27.88 16.88
C ARG A 9 -25.99 27.71 15.72
N ASP A 10 -25.03 28.62 15.55
CA ASP A 10 -24.10 28.60 14.41
C ASP A 10 -23.15 27.41 14.51
N LEU A 11 -22.67 27.11 15.72
CA LEU A 11 -21.81 25.96 15.97
C LEU A 11 -22.57 24.64 15.78
N VAL A 12 -23.78 24.54 16.36
CA VAL A 12 -24.62 23.34 16.28
C VAL A 12 -25.01 23.05 14.83
N LEU A 13 -25.43 24.03 14.03
CA LEU A 13 -25.80 23.83 12.63
C LEU A 13 -24.62 23.41 11.72
N ARG A 14 -23.37 23.68 12.13
CA ARG A 14 -22.18 23.27 11.37
C ARG A 14 -21.74 21.83 11.63
N VAL A 15 -22.10 21.27 12.78
CA VAL A 15 -21.55 20.00 13.29
C VAL A 15 -22.64 18.95 13.52
N CYS A 16 -23.84 19.37 13.89
CA CYS A 16 -24.92 18.52 14.35
C CYS A 16 -26.13 18.54 13.41
N ALA A 17 -26.81 17.40 13.29
CA ALA A 17 -28.12 17.29 12.64
C ALA A 17 -29.27 17.54 13.63
N GLY A 18 -29.01 17.40 14.94
CA GLY A 18 -29.95 17.70 16.02
C GLY A 18 -29.25 17.79 17.36
N ALA A 19 -30.00 17.93 18.46
CA ALA A 19 -29.42 18.15 19.79
C ALA A 19 -28.53 16.98 20.29
N THR A 20 -28.76 15.77 19.79
CA THR A 20 -28.09 14.53 20.24
C THR A 20 -27.43 13.74 19.10
N GLU A 21 -27.38 14.31 17.89
CA GLU A 21 -26.86 13.63 16.70
C GLU A 21 -25.96 14.53 15.85
N PHE A 22 -24.81 14.00 15.42
CA PHE A 22 -23.94 14.66 14.46
C PHE A 22 -24.53 14.65 13.04
N ASP A 23 -24.22 15.68 12.26
CA ASP A 23 -24.59 15.71 10.85
C ASP A 23 -23.83 14.61 10.06
N PRO A 24 -24.53 13.70 9.37
CA PRO A 24 -23.90 12.69 8.50
C PRO A 24 -23.01 13.27 7.41
N HIS A 25 -23.23 14.50 6.95
CA HIS A 25 -22.35 15.18 5.99
C HIS A 25 -21.06 15.63 6.67
N TRP A 26 -21.14 16.21 7.87
CA TRP A 26 -19.97 16.61 8.65
C TRP A 26 -19.09 15.42 9.05
N ILE A 27 -19.70 14.28 9.42
CA ILE A 27 -18.96 13.04 9.70
C ILE A 27 -18.22 12.53 8.46
N ARG A 28 -18.90 12.50 7.31
CA ARG A 28 -18.30 12.03 6.04
C ARG A 28 -17.22 12.98 5.53
N ALA A 29 -17.35 14.28 5.79
CA ALA A 29 -16.33 15.27 5.47
C ALA A 29 -15.01 14.94 6.19
N ASP A 30 -13.92 14.86 5.42
CA ASP A 30 -12.58 14.47 5.85
C ASP A 30 -12.44 13.03 6.39
N GLY A 31 -13.49 12.20 6.30
CA GLY A 31 -13.47 10.80 6.74
C GLY A 31 -13.21 10.65 8.24
N LYS A 32 -13.96 11.39 9.05
CA LYS A 32 -13.87 11.34 10.52
C LYS A 32 -14.23 9.96 11.03
N VAL A 33 -13.49 9.53 12.04
CA VAL A 33 -13.79 8.33 12.82
C VAL A 33 -14.84 8.75 13.85
N THR A 34 -15.96 8.04 13.88
CA THR A 34 -17.06 8.28 14.79
C THR A 34 -17.27 7.06 15.67
N THR A 35 -17.52 7.24 16.96
CA THR A 35 -17.82 6.13 17.88
C THR A 35 -18.77 6.60 18.97
N PRO A 36 -19.99 6.03 19.04
CA PRO A 36 -20.84 6.15 20.22
C PRO A 36 -20.37 5.22 21.33
N PHE A 37 -20.50 5.67 22.58
CA PHE A 37 -20.16 4.90 23.77
C PHE A 37 -21.04 5.34 24.95
N LEU A 38 -21.11 4.49 25.98
CA LEU A 38 -21.87 4.74 27.20
C LEU A 38 -20.90 4.98 28.34
N VAL A 39 -21.02 6.13 28.98
CA VAL A 39 -20.13 6.55 30.07
C VAL A 39 -20.90 7.45 31.04
N PRO A 40 -20.71 7.29 32.37
CA PRO A 40 -21.26 8.23 33.34
C PRO A 40 -20.73 9.65 33.11
N ARG A 41 -21.57 10.66 33.37
CA ARG A 41 -21.19 12.08 33.30
C ARG A 41 -20.40 12.52 34.51
N ASP A 42 -19.18 12.01 34.63
CA ASP A 42 -18.29 12.26 35.76
C ASP A 42 -17.04 13.08 35.36
N ARG A 43 -16.18 13.33 36.35
CA ARG A 43 -14.90 14.01 36.14
C ARG A 43 -13.98 13.23 35.17
N ASN A 44 -14.15 11.91 35.04
CA ASN A 44 -13.32 11.10 34.13
C ASN A 44 -13.70 11.36 32.67
N LEU A 45 -14.98 11.49 32.35
CA LEU A 45 -15.42 11.91 31.01
C LEU A 45 -14.81 13.27 30.63
N ILE A 46 -14.92 14.26 31.52
CA ILE A 46 -14.38 15.60 31.26
C ILE A 46 -12.85 15.56 31.10
N ARG A 47 -12.16 14.79 31.95
CA ARG A 47 -10.71 14.56 31.83
C ARG A 47 -10.35 13.93 30.48
N ALA A 48 -11.15 12.97 30.00
CA ALA A 48 -10.94 12.32 28.70
C ALA A 48 -11.17 13.29 27.53
N ILE A 49 -12.18 14.17 27.61
CA ILE A 49 -12.43 15.23 26.62
C ILE A 49 -11.24 16.19 26.54
N VAL A 50 -10.72 16.64 27.69
CA VAL A 50 -9.54 17.51 27.74
C VAL A 50 -8.29 16.78 27.22
N ALA A 51 -8.11 15.49 27.55
CA ALA A 51 -7.01 14.68 27.01
C ALA A 51 -7.10 14.52 25.48
N ALA A 52 -8.32 14.35 24.94
CA ALA A 52 -8.57 14.30 23.50
C ALA A 52 -8.21 15.63 22.81
N GLY A 53 -8.54 16.76 23.42
CA GLY A 53 -8.07 18.09 22.98
C GLY A 53 -6.54 18.19 22.98
N ARG A 54 -5.87 17.75 24.05
CA ARG A 54 -4.39 17.71 24.11
C ARG A 54 -3.79 16.79 23.05
N ALA A 55 -4.44 15.68 22.71
CA ALA A 55 -3.98 14.78 21.63
C ALA A 55 -4.09 15.42 20.24
N MET A 56 -5.02 16.34 20.04
CA MET A 56 -5.13 17.18 18.84
C MET A 56 -4.09 18.30 18.78
N GLY A 57 -3.50 18.65 19.92
CA GLY A 57 -2.47 19.69 20.01
C GLY A 57 -3.02 21.10 19.92
N VAL A 58 -4.29 21.28 20.27
CA VAL A 58 -4.95 22.57 20.37
C VAL A 58 -4.77 23.14 21.77
N ASP A 59 -5.06 24.43 21.96
CA ASP A 59 -4.92 25.09 23.26
C ASP A 59 -6.29 25.35 23.93
N ARG A 60 -7.36 25.38 23.14
CA ARG A 60 -8.72 25.67 23.58
C ARG A 60 -9.75 24.74 22.91
N LEU A 61 -10.93 24.68 23.51
CA LEU A 61 -12.10 23.96 23.00
C LEU A 61 -13.30 24.91 22.98
N LEU A 62 -14.15 24.74 21.98
CA LEU A 62 -15.44 25.43 21.87
C LEU A 62 -16.51 24.61 22.57
N VAL A 63 -17.27 25.22 23.46
CA VAL A 63 -18.29 24.54 24.27
C VAL A 63 -19.62 25.28 24.20
N CYS A 64 -20.70 24.56 23.92
CA CYS A 64 -22.06 25.12 23.94
C CYS A 64 -23.11 24.06 24.30
N ARG A 65 -24.28 24.52 24.76
CA ARG A 65 -25.48 23.68 24.92
C ARG A 65 -26.11 23.44 23.55
N THR A 66 -26.68 22.26 23.31
CA THR A 66 -27.17 21.88 21.96
C THR A 66 -28.67 21.95 21.78
N ARG A 67 -29.45 22.15 22.87
CA ARG A 67 -30.91 22.23 22.77
C ARG A 67 -31.37 23.55 22.15
N PRO A 68 -32.51 23.56 21.43
CA PRO A 68 -33.02 24.76 20.76
C PRO A 68 -33.23 25.96 21.69
N GLU A 69 -33.62 25.73 22.95
CA GLU A 69 -33.79 26.80 23.95
C GLU A 69 -32.52 27.60 24.25
N PHE A 70 -31.34 27.03 23.95
CA PHE A 70 -30.03 27.65 24.16
C PHE A 70 -29.39 28.19 22.88
N SER A 71 -30.15 28.26 21.77
CA SER A 71 -29.64 28.64 20.44
C SER A 71 -28.93 30.00 20.40
N TYR A 72 -29.33 30.92 21.27
CA TYR A 72 -28.80 32.29 21.34
C TYR A 72 -27.74 32.47 22.42
N ASP A 73 -27.35 31.41 23.12
CA ASP A 73 -26.23 31.46 24.05
C ASP A 73 -24.91 31.65 23.28
N PRO A 74 -23.95 32.40 23.83
CA PRO A 74 -22.62 32.49 23.23
C PRO A 74 -21.87 31.15 23.38
N VAL A 75 -21.11 30.79 22.33
CA VAL A 75 -20.14 29.70 22.42
C VAL A 75 -19.03 30.11 23.38
N THR A 76 -18.73 29.25 24.36
CA THR A 76 -17.66 29.51 25.33
C THR A 76 -16.37 28.86 24.87
N GLU A 77 -15.29 29.64 24.80
CA GLU A 77 -13.93 29.11 24.63
C GLU A 77 -13.37 28.70 25.99
N VAL A 78 -13.00 27.43 26.12
CA VAL A 78 -12.46 26.88 27.37
C VAL A 78 -11.00 26.43 27.13
N PRO A 79 -10.03 26.82 27.97
CA PRO A 79 -8.68 26.27 27.91
C PRO A 79 -8.70 24.76 28.16
N LEU A 80 -7.63 24.04 27.79
CA LEU A 80 -7.50 22.60 28.05
C LEU A 80 -7.23 22.26 29.54
N ASP A 81 -8.18 22.65 30.38
CA ASP A 81 -8.22 22.41 31.81
C ASP A 81 -9.53 21.72 32.22
N THR A 82 -9.42 20.73 33.10
CA THR A 82 -10.56 19.90 33.51
C THR A 82 -11.50 20.64 34.45
N ASP A 83 -10.94 21.44 35.37
CA ASP A 83 -11.73 22.15 36.37
C ASP A 83 -12.52 23.29 35.73
N THR A 84 -11.90 24.05 34.83
CA THR A 84 -12.58 25.12 34.07
C THR A 84 -13.79 24.61 33.29
N LEU A 85 -13.67 23.44 32.64
CA LEU A 85 -14.79 22.83 31.92
C LEU A 85 -15.89 22.31 32.87
N ILE A 86 -15.52 21.78 34.04
CA ILE A 86 -16.49 21.38 35.07
C ILE A 86 -17.24 22.60 35.62
N ASP A 87 -16.54 23.68 35.89
CA ASP A 87 -17.12 24.90 36.45
C ASP A 87 -18.08 25.56 35.46
N LEU A 88 -17.73 25.58 34.17
CA LEU A 88 -18.65 25.99 33.10
C LEU A 88 -19.95 25.16 33.10
N ILE A 89 -19.81 23.83 33.11
CA ILE A 89 -20.97 22.93 33.05
C ILE A 89 -21.84 23.07 34.31
N ARG A 90 -21.22 23.21 35.49
CA ARG A 90 -21.93 23.45 36.76
C ARG A 90 -22.64 24.81 36.76
N GLY A 91 -22.07 25.80 36.10
CA GLY A 91 -22.67 27.13 35.92
C GLY A 91 -23.99 27.13 35.16
N TRP A 92 -24.29 26.07 34.38
CA TRP A 92 -25.56 25.95 33.65
C TRP A 92 -26.74 25.49 34.53
N GLY A 93 -26.49 25.14 35.79
CA GLY A 93 -27.52 24.73 36.75
C GLY A 93 -27.49 23.23 37.08
N PRO A 94 -28.39 22.78 38.00
CA PRO A 94 -28.39 21.41 38.51
C PRO A 94 -28.98 20.38 37.55
N ALA A 95 -29.74 20.82 36.54
CA ALA A 95 -30.40 19.93 35.59
C ALA A 95 -29.41 19.47 34.50
N PRO A 96 -29.27 18.15 34.26
CA PRO A 96 -28.40 17.64 33.19
C PRO A 96 -28.91 18.08 31.82
N THR A 97 -28.05 18.76 31.05
CA THR A 97 -28.33 19.20 29.68
C THR A 97 -27.40 18.54 28.66
N ASP A 98 -27.79 18.59 27.39
CA ASP A 98 -27.00 18.15 26.24
C ASP A 98 -26.00 19.25 25.84
N PHE A 99 -24.75 18.88 25.61
CA PHE A 99 -23.72 19.84 25.23
C PHE A 99 -22.71 19.27 24.22
N LEU A 100 -22.15 20.19 23.44
CA LEU A 100 -21.17 19.94 22.40
C LEU A 100 -19.83 20.51 22.83
N VAL A 101 -18.77 19.72 22.68
CA VAL A 101 -17.39 20.18 22.79
C VAL A 101 -16.72 19.99 21.44
N CYS A 102 -16.21 21.05 20.85
CA CYS A 102 -15.67 21.05 19.49
C CYS A 102 -14.26 21.64 19.43
N VAL A 103 -13.45 21.17 18.50
CA VAL A 103 -12.19 21.82 18.14
C VAL A 103 -12.48 23.04 17.26
N GLU A 104 -11.68 24.10 17.38
CA GLU A 104 -11.87 25.39 16.71
C GLU A 104 -12.08 25.30 15.19
N ASP A 105 -11.39 24.38 14.50
CA ASP A 105 -11.51 24.17 13.06
C ASP A 105 -12.61 23.17 12.65
N PHE A 106 -13.41 22.72 13.61
CA PHE A 106 -14.47 21.70 13.47
C PHE A 106 -13.97 20.35 12.95
N SER A 107 -12.67 20.04 13.09
CA SER A 107 -12.11 18.75 12.68
C SER A 107 -12.48 17.59 13.61
N ALA A 108 -12.85 17.88 14.86
CA ALA A 108 -13.27 16.91 15.85
C ALA A 108 -14.28 17.51 16.85
N ALA A 109 -15.18 16.67 17.36
CA ALA A 109 -16.16 17.05 18.36
C ALA A 109 -16.59 15.86 19.25
N VAL A 110 -17.06 16.17 20.45
CA VAL A 110 -17.74 15.26 21.38
C VAL A 110 -19.11 15.81 21.68
N LEU A 111 -20.13 15.00 21.47
CA LEU A 111 -21.51 15.29 21.83
C LEU A 111 -21.87 14.47 23.07
N VAL A 112 -22.16 15.16 24.17
CA VAL A 112 -22.51 14.55 25.46
C VAL A 112 -23.99 14.80 25.68
N THR A 113 -24.79 13.74 25.76
CA THR A 113 -26.23 13.89 25.97
C THR A 113 -26.57 14.06 27.45
N ALA A 114 -27.83 14.38 27.74
CA ALA A 114 -28.39 14.44 29.09
C ALA A 114 -28.17 13.12 29.85
N ASP A 115 -28.31 12.01 29.12
CA ASP A 115 -28.11 10.63 29.56
C ASP A 115 -26.62 10.18 29.52
N GLU A 116 -26.36 8.87 29.63
CA GLU A 116 -25.00 8.30 29.52
C GLU A 116 -24.46 8.20 28.08
N LEU A 117 -25.26 8.56 27.07
CA LEU A 117 -24.84 8.47 25.67
C LEU A 117 -23.86 9.59 25.33
N THR A 118 -22.67 9.20 24.87
CA THR A 118 -21.69 10.13 24.32
C THR A 118 -21.29 9.67 22.93
N VAL A 119 -21.12 10.63 22.01
CA VAL A 119 -20.65 10.37 20.66
C VAL A 119 -19.39 11.19 20.41
N ALA A 120 -18.30 10.53 20.05
CA ALA A 120 -17.07 11.18 19.63
C ALA A 120 -16.88 11.06 18.12
N ALA A 121 -16.50 12.15 17.46
CA ALA A 121 -16.19 12.17 16.04
C ALA A 121 -14.93 13.00 15.77
N GLY A 122 -13.99 12.48 14.98
CA GLY A 122 -12.77 13.19 14.63
C GLY A 122 -11.65 12.27 14.16
N PRO A 123 -10.40 12.72 14.17
CA PRO A 123 -9.26 11.85 13.87
C PRO A 123 -9.12 10.70 14.89
N ALA A 124 -8.56 9.57 14.45
CA ALA A 124 -8.48 8.37 15.28
C ALA A 124 -7.77 8.56 16.64
N ASP A 125 -6.85 9.51 16.80
CA ASP A 125 -6.21 9.74 18.11
C ASP A 125 -7.15 10.44 19.08
N PHE A 126 -7.94 11.40 18.59
CA PHE A 126 -8.94 12.08 19.39
C PHE A 126 -9.96 11.09 19.95
N VAL A 127 -10.47 10.20 19.09
CA VAL A 127 -11.44 9.18 19.50
C VAL A 127 -10.82 8.16 20.46
N ARG A 128 -9.54 7.78 20.27
CA ARG A 128 -8.87 6.81 21.15
C ARG A 128 -8.68 7.28 22.58
N GLU A 129 -8.50 8.59 22.81
CA GLU A 129 -8.44 9.14 24.18
C GLU A 129 -9.79 9.01 24.91
N LEU A 130 -10.90 8.91 24.17
CA LEU A 130 -12.26 8.82 24.72
C LEU A 130 -12.72 7.36 24.90
N VAL A 131 -12.48 6.50 23.90
CA VAL A 131 -13.04 5.13 23.87
C VAL A 131 -11.99 4.04 24.04
N GLY A 132 -10.71 4.40 24.15
CA GLY A 132 -9.58 3.47 24.22
C GLY A 132 -8.96 3.13 22.86
N ALA A 133 -7.88 2.35 22.88
CA ALA A 133 -7.04 2.10 21.71
C ALA A 133 -7.72 1.29 20.58
N ASP A 134 -8.65 0.39 20.93
CA ASP A 134 -9.37 -0.50 20.01
C ASP A 134 -10.79 0.03 19.74
N ILE A 135 -10.87 0.99 18.81
CA ILE A 135 -12.14 1.61 18.36
C ILE A 135 -13.14 0.56 17.83
N PRO A 136 -12.75 -0.41 16.97
CA PRO A 136 -13.67 -1.47 16.55
C PRO A 136 -14.27 -2.25 17.72
N GLN A 137 -13.45 -2.56 18.75
CA GLN A 137 -13.94 -3.22 19.95
C GLN A 137 -14.94 -2.34 20.71
N ALA A 138 -14.64 -1.06 20.91
CA ALA A 138 -15.55 -0.12 21.57
C ALA A 138 -16.92 -0.04 20.86
N ARG A 139 -16.91 0.06 19.52
CA ARG A 139 -18.13 0.05 18.69
C ARG A 139 -18.91 -1.26 18.82
N SER A 140 -18.22 -2.41 18.82
CA SER A 140 -18.84 -3.72 19.00
C SER A 140 -19.49 -3.87 20.38
N HIS A 141 -18.83 -3.36 21.42
CA HIS A 141 -19.34 -3.35 22.78
C HIS A 141 -20.60 -2.48 22.89
N PHE A 142 -20.56 -1.26 22.34
CA PHE A 142 -21.71 -0.38 22.26
C PHE A 142 -22.89 -1.06 21.54
N ALA A 143 -22.66 -1.66 20.37
CA ALA A 143 -23.71 -2.37 19.63
C ALA A 143 -24.31 -3.54 20.43
N SER A 144 -23.47 -4.29 21.15
CA SER A 144 -23.95 -5.39 22.01
C SER A 144 -24.82 -4.89 23.17
N ARG A 145 -24.44 -3.75 23.77
CA ARG A 145 -25.14 -3.14 24.88
C ARG A 145 -26.46 -2.51 24.44
N ALA A 146 -26.46 -1.76 23.33
CA ALA A 146 -27.66 -1.23 22.69
C ALA A 146 -28.70 -2.33 22.37
N ARG A 147 -28.25 -3.52 21.93
CA ARG A 147 -29.14 -4.67 21.70
C ARG A 147 -29.71 -5.26 22.98
N ARG A 148 -28.94 -5.29 24.07
CA ARG A 148 -29.36 -5.86 25.36
C ARG A 148 -30.30 -4.94 26.13
N GLU A 149 -30.01 -3.64 26.18
CA GLU A 149 -30.76 -2.66 26.98
C GLU A 149 -32.06 -2.19 26.29
N GLY A 150 -32.19 -2.38 24.97
CA GLY A 150 -33.48 -2.32 24.28
C GLY A 150 -34.10 -0.92 24.08
N GLY A 151 -33.42 0.16 24.48
CA GLY A 151 -33.91 1.54 24.35
C GLY A 151 -33.90 2.08 22.90
N PRO A 152 -34.93 2.85 22.46
CA PRO A 152 -35.03 3.36 21.10
C PRO A 152 -33.88 4.30 20.72
N VAL A 153 -33.38 5.10 21.69
CA VAL A 153 -32.26 6.04 21.50
C VAL A 153 -30.96 5.28 21.21
N LEU A 154 -30.63 4.25 21.98
CA LEU A 154 -29.41 3.45 21.80
C LEU A 154 -29.46 2.64 20.51
N ALA A 155 -30.61 2.07 20.17
CA ALA A 155 -30.80 1.34 18.92
C ALA A 155 -30.65 2.27 17.71
N ARG A 156 -31.24 3.48 17.76
CA ARG A 156 -31.10 4.51 16.73
C ARG A 156 -29.64 4.95 16.58
N ALA A 157 -28.94 5.26 17.67
CA ALA A 157 -27.53 5.63 17.64
C ALA A 157 -26.65 4.51 17.06
N ALA A 158 -26.91 3.25 17.42
CA ALA A 158 -26.17 2.11 16.90
C ALA A 158 -26.36 1.93 15.38
N GLN A 159 -27.55 2.25 14.85
CA GLN A 159 -27.82 2.23 13.40
C GLN A 159 -27.22 3.44 12.69
N LEU A 160 -27.44 4.65 13.22
CA LEU A 160 -26.97 5.91 12.65
C LEU A 160 -25.45 5.93 12.50
N TYR A 161 -24.73 5.48 13.52
CA TYR A 161 -23.27 5.42 13.52
C TYR A 161 -22.71 4.08 13.05
N HIS A 162 -23.52 3.23 12.39
CA HIS A 162 -23.10 1.96 11.79
C HIS A 162 -22.38 0.99 12.75
N CYS A 163 -22.75 0.98 14.02
CA CYS A 163 -22.25 0.01 15.01
C CYS A 163 -23.05 -1.30 14.96
N ALA A 164 -24.32 -1.22 14.56
CA ALA A 164 -25.20 -2.38 14.34
C ALA A 164 -25.76 -2.35 12.91
N GLU A 165 -25.91 -3.53 12.30
CA GLU A 165 -26.57 -3.66 11.00
C GLU A 165 -28.06 -3.32 11.11
N THR A 166 -28.58 -2.57 10.13
CA THR A 166 -29.99 -2.19 10.02
C THR A 166 -30.86 -3.45 9.86
N GLY A 167 -31.85 -3.67 10.74
CA GLY A 167 -32.83 -4.77 10.62
C GLY A 167 -32.50 -6.09 11.36
N ALA A 168 -31.57 -6.08 12.32
CA ALA A 168 -31.07 -7.26 13.03
C ALA A 168 -32.10 -8.18 13.74
N ARG A 169 -33.37 -7.78 13.89
CA ARG A 169 -34.42 -8.67 14.44
C ARG A 169 -35.02 -9.65 13.42
N HIS A 170 -35.00 -9.34 12.12
CA HIS A 170 -35.64 -10.18 11.08
C HIS A 170 -34.85 -10.38 9.78
N ALA A 171 -33.64 -9.85 9.66
CA ALA A 171 -32.81 -10.06 8.47
C ALA A 171 -32.13 -11.45 8.51
N ARG A 172 -32.62 -12.41 7.72
CA ARG A 172 -31.82 -13.55 7.24
C ARG A 172 -30.66 -13.02 6.39
N GLY A 173 -29.56 -12.56 7.03
CA GLY A 173 -28.25 -12.18 6.47
C GLY A 173 -28.24 -11.13 5.34
N PRO A 174 -27.42 -10.07 5.38
CA PRO A 174 -27.30 -9.20 4.22
C PRO A 174 -26.68 -9.98 3.05
N ARG A 175 -27.27 -9.84 1.84
CA ARG A 175 -26.63 -10.16 0.55
C ARG A 175 -25.45 -9.20 0.31
N GLY A 176 -24.43 -9.29 1.17
CA GLY A 176 -23.13 -8.69 0.91
C GLY A 176 -22.55 -9.26 -0.38
N PRO A 177 -21.67 -8.54 -1.07
CA PRO A 177 -21.08 -9.03 -2.31
C PRO A 177 -20.42 -10.40 -2.10
N GLY A 178 -20.83 -11.39 -2.89
CA GLY A 178 -20.27 -12.74 -2.87
C GLY A 178 -18.77 -12.77 -3.22
N PRO A 179 -18.10 -13.91 -2.93
CA PRO A 179 -16.71 -14.12 -3.31
C PRO A 179 -16.51 -14.03 -4.82
N ASP A 180 -15.37 -13.51 -5.26
CA ASP A 180 -14.93 -13.61 -6.66
C ASP A 180 -14.15 -14.93 -6.90
N PRO A 181 -13.87 -15.30 -8.17
CA PRO A 181 -13.14 -16.53 -8.50
C PRO A 181 -11.79 -16.63 -7.78
N ALA A 182 -11.06 -15.52 -7.67
CA ALA A 182 -9.79 -15.47 -6.96
C ALA A 182 -9.93 -15.82 -5.47
N GLU A 183 -10.95 -15.29 -4.80
CA GLU A 183 -11.24 -15.61 -3.39
C GLU A 183 -11.74 -17.04 -3.19
N LEU A 184 -12.53 -17.58 -4.13
CA LEU A 184 -12.95 -18.98 -4.12
C LEU A 184 -11.74 -19.91 -4.22
N LEU A 185 -10.83 -19.65 -5.16
CA LEU A 185 -9.58 -20.40 -5.32
C LEU A 185 -8.70 -20.31 -4.07
N ALA A 186 -8.54 -19.10 -3.51
CA ALA A 186 -7.76 -18.90 -2.28
C ALA A 186 -8.33 -19.69 -1.10
N ARG A 187 -9.65 -19.69 -0.92
CA ARG A 187 -10.34 -20.48 0.13
C ARG A 187 -10.25 -21.98 -0.11
N SER A 188 -10.38 -22.43 -1.35
CA SER A 188 -10.22 -23.84 -1.69
C SER A 188 -8.79 -24.32 -1.42
N ALA A 189 -7.78 -23.53 -1.79
CA ALA A 189 -6.38 -23.82 -1.48
C ALA A 189 -6.12 -23.84 0.05
N GLU A 190 -6.74 -22.94 0.82
CA GLU A 190 -6.64 -22.94 2.27
C GLU A 190 -7.31 -24.16 2.91
N ARG A 191 -8.52 -24.53 2.46
CA ARG A 191 -9.21 -25.74 2.91
C ARG A 191 -8.39 -26.99 2.62
N ALA A 192 -7.84 -27.11 1.41
CA ALA A 192 -6.95 -28.21 1.03
C ALA A 192 -5.71 -28.28 1.94
N ARG A 193 -5.09 -27.12 2.23
CA ARG A 193 -3.94 -27.04 3.15
C ARG A 193 -4.27 -27.53 4.56
N ARG A 194 -5.47 -27.25 5.07
CA ARG A 194 -5.91 -27.67 6.40
C ARG A 194 -6.26 -29.17 6.46
N ARG A 195 -6.86 -29.72 5.38
CA ARG A 195 -7.25 -31.13 5.31
C ARG A 195 -6.06 -32.09 5.25
N SER A 196 -4.98 -31.71 4.58
CA SER A 196 -3.87 -32.63 4.26
C SER A 196 -2.51 -32.09 4.69
N PRO A 197 -2.22 -31.97 6.02
CA PRO A 197 -0.97 -31.39 6.50
C PRO A 197 0.28 -32.14 6.02
N ARG A 198 0.19 -33.47 5.85
CA ARG A 198 1.28 -34.30 5.28
C ARG A 198 1.60 -33.88 3.84
N ALA A 199 0.59 -33.80 2.98
CA ALA A 199 0.75 -33.39 1.58
C ALA A 199 1.32 -31.97 1.48
N VAL A 200 0.87 -31.04 2.33
CA VAL A 200 1.43 -29.68 2.38
C VAL A 200 2.92 -29.68 2.71
N ARG A 201 3.37 -30.54 3.63
CA ARG A 201 4.80 -30.65 3.97
C ARG A 201 5.60 -31.22 2.81
N SER A 202 5.13 -32.29 2.17
CA SER A 202 5.81 -32.89 1.01
C SER A 202 5.90 -31.91 -0.16
N LEU A 203 4.82 -31.20 -0.48
CA LEU A 203 4.82 -30.17 -1.53
C LEU A 203 5.75 -29.00 -1.21
N ARG A 204 5.89 -28.62 0.07
CA ARG A 204 6.88 -27.61 0.48
C ARG A 204 8.31 -28.09 0.30
N ALA A 205 8.59 -29.35 0.67
CA ALA A 205 9.89 -29.97 0.49
C ALA A 205 10.26 -30.05 -0.99
N LEU A 206 9.35 -30.60 -1.81
CA LEU A 206 9.50 -30.73 -3.25
C LEU A 206 9.74 -29.36 -3.90
N ARG A 207 8.93 -28.35 -3.56
CA ARG A 207 9.14 -26.98 -4.04
C ARG A 207 10.51 -26.42 -3.65
N GLY A 208 10.99 -26.72 -2.44
CA GLY A 208 12.31 -26.28 -1.99
C GLY A 208 13.45 -26.94 -2.77
N ALA A 209 13.43 -28.27 -2.87
CA ALA A 209 14.41 -29.04 -3.64
C ALA A 209 14.38 -28.67 -5.13
N TRP A 210 13.19 -28.60 -5.73
CA TRP A 210 12.99 -28.18 -7.12
C TRP A 210 13.50 -26.75 -7.36
N GLY A 211 13.22 -25.82 -6.44
CA GLY A 211 13.72 -24.46 -6.55
C GLY A 211 15.25 -24.39 -6.58
N TRP A 212 15.94 -25.13 -5.71
CA TRP A 212 17.41 -25.19 -5.74
C TRP A 212 17.95 -25.90 -6.99
N LEU A 213 17.28 -26.96 -7.45
CA LEU A 213 17.64 -27.61 -8.71
C LEU A 213 17.58 -26.62 -9.88
N MET A 214 16.55 -25.77 -9.94
CA MET A 214 16.46 -24.72 -10.97
C MET A 214 17.55 -23.65 -10.85
N VAL A 215 17.95 -23.29 -9.62
CA VAL A 215 19.11 -22.39 -9.42
C VAL A 215 20.38 -23.04 -9.95
N VAL A 216 20.64 -24.31 -9.61
CA VAL A 216 21.80 -25.06 -10.12
C VAL A 216 21.75 -25.15 -11.64
N ALA A 217 20.59 -25.42 -12.23
CA ALA A 217 20.42 -25.46 -13.68
C ALA A 217 20.78 -24.12 -14.35
N LEU A 218 20.36 -22.98 -13.77
CA LEU A 218 20.73 -21.65 -14.27
C LEU A 218 22.22 -21.35 -14.16
N LEU A 219 22.89 -21.84 -13.12
CA LEU A 219 24.33 -21.66 -12.93
C LEU A 219 25.16 -22.60 -13.82
N ALA A 220 24.63 -23.78 -14.15
CA ALA A 220 25.30 -24.77 -14.99
C ALA A 220 25.09 -24.51 -16.49
N ALA A 221 23.95 -23.94 -16.90
CA ALA A 221 23.62 -23.71 -18.31
C ALA A 221 24.69 -22.92 -19.09
N PRO A 222 25.34 -21.87 -18.55
CA PRO A 222 26.41 -21.15 -19.25
C PRO A 222 27.67 -22.00 -19.50
N LEU A 223 27.87 -23.07 -18.73
CA LEU A 223 28.99 -24.01 -18.94
C LEU A 223 28.77 -24.91 -20.15
N ALA A 224 27.50 -25.18 -20.50
CA ALA A 224 27.13 -25.94 -21.68
C ALA A 224 26.95 -25.03 -22.90
N VAL A 225 26.25 -23.91 -22.72
CA VAL A 225 25.95 -22.94 -23.78
C VAL A 225 26.32 -21.54 -23.25
N PRO A 226 27.51 -21.00 -23.57
CA PRO A 226 27.97 -19.71 -23.05
C PRO A 226 27.00 -18.55 -23.27
N GLY A 227 26.23 -18.57 -24.37
CA GLY A 227 25.17 -17.60 -24.67
C GLY A 227 24.08 -17.47 -23.60
N LEU A 228 23.89 -18.50 -22.76
CA LEU A 228 22.92 -18.49 -21.66
C LEU A 228 23.42 -17.77 -20.39
N GLY A 229 24.66 -17.27 -20.38
CA GLY A 229 25.28 -16.55 -19.26
C GLY A 229 24.49 -15.35 -18.73
N ALA A 230 23.72 -14.69 -19.60
CA ALA A 230 22.93 -13.52 -19.25
C ALA A 230 21.67 -13.83 -18.43
N ALA A 231 21.20 -15.09 -18.39
CA ALA A 231 19.89 -15.41 -17.86
C ALA A 231 19.77 -15.22 -16.34
N PHE A 232 20.77 -15.68 -15.57
CA PHE A 232 20.77 -15.55 -14.12
C PHE A 232 20.90 -14.07 -13.68
N PRO A 233 21.85 -13.27 -14.21
CA PRO A 233 21.92 -11.82 -13.93
C PRO A 233 20.62 -11.09 -14.27
N ALA A 234 19.98 -11.39 -15.40
CA ALA A 234 18.71 -10.77 -15.78
C ALA A 234 17.59 -11.07 -14.77
N LEU A 235 17.49 -12.33 -14.30
CA LEU A 235 16.53 -12.71 -13.27
C LEU A 235 16.81 -12.00 -11.94
N VAL A 236 18.08 -11.89 -11.53
CA VAL A 236 18.48 -11.16 -10.32
C VAL A 236 18.15 -9.68 -10.44
N ALA A 237 18.38 -9.04 -11.59
CA ALA A 237 18.05 -7.64 -11.82
C ALA A 237 16.54 -7.36 -11.64
N VAL A 238 15.67 -8.22 -12.20
CA VAL A 238 14.22 -8.13 -11.98
C VAL A 238 13.87 -8.25 -10.50
N PHE A 239 14.47 -9.23 -9.81
CA PHE A 239 14.23 -9.41 -8.39
C PHE A 239 14.64 -8.18 -7.57
N VAL A 240 15.83 -7.63 -7.82
CA VAL A 240 16.38 -6.48 -7.08
C VAL A 240 15.57 -5.21 -7.35
N LEU A 241 15.17 -4.95 -8.60
CA LEU A 241 14.33 -3.81 -8.95
C LEU A 241 12.95 -3.89 -8.26
N LEU A 242 12.27 -5.04 -8.35
CA LEU A 242 10.98 -5.22 -7.69
C LEU A 242 11.10 -5.20 -6.17
N PHE A 243 12.23 -5.67 -5.62
CA PHE A 243 12.50 -5.62 -4.19
C PHE A 243 12.64 -4.17 -3.71
N GLN A 244 13.39 -3.32 -4.41
CA GLN A 244 13.53 -1.90 -4.09
C GLN A 244 12.19 -1.17 -4.12
N LEU A 245 11.40 -1.35 -5.18
CA LEU A 245 10.06 -0.77 -5.26
C LEU A 245 9.17 -1.27 -4.12
N ALA A 246 9.18 -2.58 -3.83
CA ALA A 246 8.38 -3.17 -2.76
C ALA A 246 8.85 -2.77 -1.35
N LEU A 247 10.12 -2.39 -1.19
CA LEU A 247 10.69 -1.88 0.04
C LEU A 247 10.21 -0.45 0.31
N LEU A 248 10.22 0.40 -0.72
CA LEU A 248 9.77 1.79 -0.66
C LEU A 248 8.23 1.92 -0.59
N ALA A 249 7.49 1.03 -1.24
CA ALA A 249 6.03 0.96 -1.22
C ALA A 249 5.48 0.45 0.13
N ARG A 250 5.68 1.23 1.19
CA ARG A 250 5.36 0.82 2.57
C ARG A 250 3.89 0.49 2.78
N SER A 251 2.98 1.14 2.06
CA SER A 251 1.53 0.92 2.13
C SER A 251 1.04 -0.32 1.36
N ARG A 252 1.92 -1.06 0.66
CA ARG A 252 1.51 -2.17 -0.23
C ARG A 252 0.65 -3.22 0.46
N THR A 253 -0.35 -3.71 -0.27
CA THR A 253 -1.24 -4.81 0.11
C THR A 253 -0.98 -6.08 -0.68
N VAL A 254 -0.23 -5.98 -1.80
CA VAL A 254 0.20 -7.15 -2.57
C VAL A 254 1.42 -7.82 -1.93
N SER A 255 1.51 -9.14 -2.08
CA SER A 255 2.66 -9.92 -1.63
C SER A 255 3.79 -9.86 -2.66
N PHE A 256 5.04 -10.01 -2.22
CA PHE A 256 6.18 -10.03 -3.15
C PHE A 256 6.08 -11.21 -4.15
N ALA A 257 5.63 -12.39 -3.70
CA ALA A 257 5.26 -13.50 -4.58
C ALA A 257 4.22 -13.12 -5.65
N SER A 258 3.30 -12.19 -5.37
CA SER A 258 2.35 -11.73 -6.38
C SER A 258 3.04 -10.90 -7.46
N LEU A 259 4.05 -10.11 -7.10
CA LEU A 259 4.82 -9.31 -8.05
C LEU A 259 5.59 -10.24 -8.99
N LEU A 260 6.31 -11.24 -8.47
CA LEU A 260 7.07 -12.16 -9.32
C LEU A 260 6.18 -13.01 -10.25
N ARG A 261 4.97 -13.38 -9.81
CA ARG A 261 4.00 -14.04 -10.71
C ARG A 261 3.47 -13.11 -11.80
N VAL A 262 3.31 -11.83 -11.50
CA VAL A 262 2.92 -10.83 -12.51
C VAL A 262 4.09 -10.56 -13.46
N ALA A 263 5.33 -10.62 -12.98
CA ALA A 263 6.51 -10.61 -13.85
C ALA A 263 6.57 -11.84 -14.76
N ALA A 264 6.28 -13.04 -14.24
CA ALA A 264 6.14 -14.22 -15.10
C ALA A 264 5.04 -14.03 -16.15
N PHE A 265 3.89 -13.44 -15.77
CA PHE A 265 2.83 -13.15 -16.73
C PHE A 265 3.28 -12.11 -17.78
N GLY A 266 3.95 -11.03 -17.36
CA GLY A 266 4.52 -10.03 -18.28
C GLY A 266 5.52 -10.62 -19.26
N ALA A 267 6.37 -11.54 -18.81
CA ALA A 267 7.30 -12.28 -19.66
C ALA A 267 6.57 -13.13 -20.72
N LEU A 268 5.48 -13.80 -20.32
CA LEU A 268 4.65 -14.61 -21.22
C LEU A 268 3.86 -13.78 -22.24
N LEU A 269 3.64 -12.48 -21.98
CA LEU A 269 2.94 -11.59 -22.92
C LEU A 269 3.77 -11.25 -24.16
N LEU A 270 5.09 -11.45 -24.14
CA LEU A 270 5.95 -11.18 -25.28
C LEU A 270 5.45 -11.90 -26.56
N TRP A 271 5.13 -13.18 -26.47
CA TRP A 271 4.64 -13.98 -27.60
C TRP A 271 3.31 -13.49 -28.21
N PRO A 272 2.20 -13.36 -27.46
CA PRO A 272 0.95 -12.87 -28.03
C PRO A 272 1.04 -11.41 -28.52
N LEU A 273 1.89 -10.58 -27.93
CA LEU A 273 2.10 -9.20 -28.39
C LEU A 273 2.90 -9.17 -29.70
N ALA A 274 3.95 -9.97 -29.84
CA ALA A 274 4.67 -10.15 -31.09
C ALA A 274 3.73 -10.57 -32.24
N LEU A 275 2.83 -11.53 -32.00
CA LEU A 275 1.83 -11.94 -32.99
C LEU A 275 0.85 -10.82 -33.34
N ALA A 276 0.41 -10.05 -32.34
CA ALA A 276 -0.47 -8.92 -32.56
C ALA A 276 0.23 -7.82 -33.38
N GLU A 277 1.50 -7.55 -33.11
CA GLU A 277 2.33 -6.63 -33.89
C GLU A 277 2.40 -7.07 -35.36
N SER A 278 2.79 -8.33 -35.63
CA SER A 278 2.85 -8.85 -37.01
C SER A 278 1.51 -8.74 -37.72
N ALA A 279 0.42 -9.09 -37.03
CA ALA A 279 -0.91 -9.02 -37.60
C ALA A 279 -1.31 -7.58 -37.94
N VAL A 280 -1.06 -6.63 -37.04
CA VAL A 280 -1.37 -5.21 -37.27
C VAL A 280 -0.51 -4.64 -38.39
N VAL A 281 0.79 -4.94 -38.42
CA VAL A 281 1.68 -4.49 -39.51
C VAL A 281 1.25 -5.08 -40.86
N GLY A 282 0.92 -6.38 -40.89
CA GLY A 282 0.42 -7.04 -42.10
C GLY A 282 -0.90 -6.45 -42.60
N LEU A 283 -1.82 -6.09 -41.69
CA LEU A 283 -3.06 -5.39 -42.04
C LEU A 283 -2.82 -3.98 -42.61
N LEU A 284 -1.75 -3.32 -42.19
CA LEU A 284 -1.33 -2.01 -42.70
C LEU A 284 -0.51 -2.12 -44.01
N GLY A 285 -0.30 -3.33 -44.53
CA GLY A 285 0.52 -3.59 -45.72
C GLY A 285 2.00 -3.24 -45.52
N GLY A 286 2.45 -3.17 -44.26
CA GLY A 286 3.81 -2.77 -43.91
C GLY A 286 4.77 -3.94 -43.74
N ASP A 287 6.06 -3.64 -43.71
CA ASP A 287 7.11 -4.55 -43.27
C ASP A 287 7.29 -4.43 -41.74
N PRO A 288 7.24 -5.52 -40.96
CA PRO A 288 7.55 -5.52 -39.53
C PRO A 288 8.93 -4.94 -39.17
N TYR A 289 9.89 -5.00 -40.10
CA TYR A 289 11.22 -4.38 -39.95
C TYR A 289 11.27 -2.91 -40.38
N GLY A 290 10.23 -2.42 -41.05
CA GLY A 290 10.12 -1.03 -41.44
C GLY A 290 9.91 -0.10 -40.25
N VAL A 291 10.28 1.17 -40.40
CA VAL A 291 10.19 2.19 -39.33
C VAL A 291 8.80 2.25 -38.71
N LEU A 292 7.72 2.18 -39.51
CA LEU A 292 6.33 2.19 -39.02
C LEU A 292 6.01 1.00 -38.10
N GLY A 293 6.41 -0.21 -38.52
CA GLY A 293 6.19 -1.44 -37.75
C GLY A 293 7.01 -1.44 -36.46
N TYR A 294 8.29 -1.12 -36.59
CA TYR A 294 9.27 -1.15 -35.49
C TYR A 294 9.06 -0.03 -34.46
N THR A 295 8.46 1.10 -34.83
CA THR A 295 8.24 2.24 -33.93
C THR A 295 6.77 2.33 -33.50
N TYR A 296 5.89 2.87 -34.35
CA TYR A 296 4.53 3.19 -33.96
C TYR A 296 3.66 1.98 -33.64
N VAL A 297 3.73 0.91 -34.43
CA VAL A 297 2.92 -0.29 -34.19
C VAL A 297 3.43 -1.05 -32.97
N ALA A 298 4.71 -1.42 -32.94
CA ALA A 298 5.33 -2.14 -31.83
C ALA A 298 5.14 -1.39 -30.50
N VAL A 299 5.53 -0.12 -30.41
CA VAL A 299 5.43 0.64 -29.16
C VAL A 299 3.99 0.73 -28.68
N THR A 300 3.01 0.94 -29.57
CA THR A 300 1.60 1.00 -29.18
C THR A 300 1.11 -0.33 -28.62
N VAL A 301 1.37 -1.42 -29.32
CA VAL A 301 0.93 -2.77 -28.93
C VAL A 301 1.60 -3.17 -27.62
N GLU A 302 2.91 -2.93 -27.48
CA GLU A 302 3.65 -3.26 -26.28
C GLU A 302 3.21 -2.46 -25.05
N GLU A 303 3.12 -1.12 -25.14
CA GLU A 303 2.77 -0.29 -23.98
C GLU A 303 1.35 -0.57 -23.49
N VAL A 304 0.40 -0.80 -24.40
CA VAL A 304 -0.97 -1.21 -24.03
C VAL A 304 -0.97 -2.64 -23.50
N GLY A 305 -0.25 -3.54 -24.16
CA GLY A 305 -0.14 -4.96 -23.82
C GLY A 305 0.41 -5.21 -22.42
N LYS A 306 1.42 -4.42 -22.00
CA LYS A 306 2.01 -4.50 -20.65
C LYS A 306 1.01 -4.22 -19.53
N LEU A 307 -0.14 -3.57 -19.82
CA LEU A 307 -1.21 -3.33 -18.84
C LEU A 307 -2.24 -4.47 -18.73
N LEU A 308 -2.17 -5.49 -19.59
CA LEU A 308 -3.08 -6.65 -19.57
C LEU A 308 -3.16 -7.35 -18.21
N PRO A 309 -2.07 -7.52 -17.42
CA PRO A 309 -2.18 -8.14 -16.09
C PRO A 309 -3.07 -7.34 -15.12
N LEU A 310 -3.10 -6.01 -15.22
CA LEU A 310 -4.00 -5.17 -14.43
C LEU A 310 -5.46 -5.32 -14.90
N LEU A 311 -5.68 -5.38 -16.23
CA LEU A 311 -7.00 -5.61 -16.80
C LEU A 311 -7.56 -6.98 -16.37
N PHE A 312 -6.75 -8.02 -16.42
CA PHE A 312 -7.13 -9.36 -15.97
C PHE A 312 -7.56 -9.38 -14.50
N LEU A 313 -6.88 -8.63 -13.63
CA LEU A 313 -7.28 -8.49 -12.22
C LEU A 313 -8.65 -7.83 -12.07
N ALA A 314 -9.00 -6.88 -12.93
CA ALA A 314 -10.32 -6.24 -12.90
C ALA A 314 -11.44 -7.22 -13.25
N LEU A 315 -11.17 -8.21 -14.11
CA LEU A 315 -12.10 -9.25 -14.53
C LEU A 315 -12.19 -10.40 -13.49
N ALA A 316 -11.05 -11.00 -13.14
CA ALA A 316 -11.00 -12.23 -12.35
C ALA A 316 -10.94 -12.01 -10.82
N ALA A 317 -10.54 -10.81 -10.37
CA ALA A 317 -10.24 -10.51 -8.97
C ALA A 317 -10.79 -9.14 -8.53
N ARG A 318 -12.01 -8.79 -8.98
CA ARG A 318 -12.64 -7.48 -8.75
C ARG A 318 -12.74 -7.10 -7.26
N ARG A 319 -12.92 -8.06 -6.36
CA ARG A 319 -12.97 -7.79 -4.90
C ARG A 319 -11.58 -7.47 -4.37
N ARG A 320 -10.57 -8.19 -4.86
CA ARG A 320 -9.17 -7.89 -4.56
C ARG A 320 -8.75 -6.52 -5.09
N LEU A 321 -9.16 -6.15 -6.30
CA LEU A 321 -8.86 -4.84 -6.91
C LEU A 321 -9.37 -3.68 -6.04
N ARG A 322 -10.53 -3.83 -5.39
CA ARG A 322 -11.11 -2.82 -4.47
C ARG A 322 -10.32 -2.65 -3.16
N ARG A 323 -9.50 -3.64 -2.78
CA ARG A 323 -8.65 -3.61 -1.59
C ARG A 323 -7.21 -3.18 -1.88
N LEU A 324 -6.86 -3.01 -3.16
CA LEU A 324 -5.53 -2.53 -3.53
C LEU A 324 -5.35 -1.07 -3.10
N ALA A 325 -4.14 -0.80 -2.60
CA ALA A 325 -3.59 0.51 -2.37
C ALA A 325 -3.10 1.12 -3.70
N ALA A 326 -2.88 2.43 -3.74
CA ALA A 326 -2.41 3.14 -4.94
C ALA A 326 -1.05 2.59 -5.38
N VAL A 327 -0.14 2.34 -4.43
CA VAL A 327 1.17 1.73 -4.72
C VAL A 327 1.08 0.32 -5.30
N ASP A 328 -0.01 -0.41 -5.08
CA ASP A 328 -0.14 -1.76 -5.63
C ASP A 328 -0.32 -1.73 -7.15
N PHE A 329 -0.97 -0.69 -7.71
CA PHE A 329 -1.07 -0.51 -9.16
C PHE A 329 0.29 -0.25 -9.78
N LEU A 330 1.11 0.63 -9.16
CA LEU A 330 2.51 0.85 -9.53
C LEU A 330 3.29 -0.46 -9.52
N LEU A 331 3.27 -1.20 -8.41
CA LEU A 331 4.07 -2.41 -8.24
C LEU A 331 3.66 -3.51 -9.23
N LEU A 332 2.38 -3.68 -9.49
CA LEU A 332 1.88 -4.69 -10.44
C LEU A 332 2.22 -4.31 -11.89
N ALA A 333 2.11 -3.03 -12.25
CA ALA A 333 2.49 -2.52 -13.56
C ALA A 333 4.01 -2.64 -13.78
N ALA A 334 4.81 -2.21 -12.81
CA ALA A 334 6.27 -2.35 -12.83
C ALA A 334 6.71 -3.82 -12.91
N ALA A 335 6.01 -4.73 -12.20
CA ALA A 335 6.25 -6.17 -12.32
C ALA A 335 5.95 -6.70 -13.72
N SER A 336 4.85 -6.26 -14.34
CA SER A 336 4.52 -6.62 -15.72
C SER A 336 5.61 -6.17 -16.69
N GLY A 337 5.99 -4.89 -16.64
CA GLY A 337 7.06 -4.32 -17.47
C GLY A 337 8.42 -4.99 -17.23
N ALA A 338 8.79 -5.29 -15.98
CA ALA A 338 10.02 -6.02 -15.65
C ALA A 338 10.02 -7.45 -16.21
N GLY A 339 8.86 -8.11 -16.19
CA GLY A 339 8.67 -9.41 -16.81
C GLY A 339 8.85 -9.37 -18.32
N PHE A 340 8.21 -8.41 -18.98
CA PHE A 340 8.34 -8.19 -20.41
C PHE A 340 9.81 -7.94 -20.80
N GLN A 341 10.49 -7.04 -20.09
CA GLN A 341 11.92 -6.76 -20.26
C GLN A 341 12.81 -7.98 -20.04
N LEU A 342 12.46 -8.84 -19.08
CA LEU A 342 13.19 -10.08 -18.85
C LEU A 342 13.10 -11.00 -20.06
N ALA A 343 11.89 -11.20 -20.60
CA ALA A 343 11.71 -12.03 -21.78
C ALA A 343 12.47 -11.42 -22.96
N GLU A 344 12.30 -10.13 -23.21
CA GLU A 344 13.01 -9.40 -24.28
C GLU A 344 14.53 -9.60 -24.21
N ARG A 345 15.13 -9.41 -23.03
CA ARG A 345 16.57 -9.60 -22.82
C ARG A 345 16.99 -11.05 -23.00
N LEU A 346 16.24 -11.99 -22.44
CA LEU A 346 16.54 -13.41 -22.60
C LEU A 346 16.50 -13.82 -24.06
N LEU A 347 15.53 -13.36 -24.85
CA LEU A 347 15.46 -13.72 -26.26
C LEU A 347 16.56 -13.02 -27.08
N THR A 348 16.85 -11.76 -26.77
CA THR A 348 17.80 -10.94 -27.55
C THR A 348 19.26 -11.25 -27.24
N GLN A 349 19.63 -11.35 -25.96
CA GLN A 349 21.02 -11.54 -25.54
C GLN A 349 21.51 -12.97 -25.80
N VAL A 350 20.60 -13.95 -25.72
CA VAL A 350 20.88 -15.34 -26.05
C VAL A 350 21.08 -15.51 -27.56
N ALA A 351 20.26 -14.85 -28.38
CA ALA A 351 20.41 -14.87 -29.84
C ALA A 351 21.71 -14.21 -30.34
N LEU A 352 22.27 -13.24 -29.58
CA LEU A 352 23.46 -12.46 -29.97
C LEU A 352 24.79 -12.99 -29.40
N GLY A 353 24.84 -14.17 -28.77
CA GLY A 353 26.12 -14.80 -28.40
C GLY A 353 26.86 -14.24 -27.17
N GLY A 354 26.16 -13.58 -26.25
CA GLY A 354 26.44 -13.64 -24.80
C GLY A 354 27.71 -13.06 -24.16
N ALA A 355 28.68 -12.43 -24.84
CA ALA A 355 29.92 -11.98 -24.17
C ALA A 355 30.09 -10.47 -23.93
N GLY A 356 29.24 -9.60 -24.48
CA GLY A 356 29.57 -8.17 -24.60
C GLY A 356 28.54 -7.16 -24.13
N LEU A 357 27.47 -7.54 -23.41
CA LEU A 357 26.44 -6.58 -22.97
C LEU A 357 26.57 -6.32 -21.46
N PRO A 358 27.16 -5.20 -21.03
CA PRO A 358 27.16 -4.80 -19.63
C PRO A 358 25.74 -4.65 -19.11
N ALA A 359 25.58 -4.91 -17.83
CA ALA A 359 24.35 -4.76 -17.06
C ALA A 359 23.99 -3.28 -16.81
N ASP A 360 24.08 -2.40 -17.82
CA ASP A 360 23.78 -0.96 -17.72
C ASP A 360 22.28 -0.65 -17.78
N THR A 361 21.53 -1.37 -16.95
CA THR A 361 20.39 -0.76 -16.27
C THR A 361 20.82 -0.66 -14.84
N GLY A 362 21.10 0.55 -14.36
CA GLY A 362 21.47 0.80 -12.97
C GLY A 362 20.66 -0.12 -12.07
N LEU A 363 21.35 -1.05 -11.39
CA LEU A 363 20.72 -2.05 -10.54
C LEU A 363 19.82 -1.37 -9.48
N LEU A 364 20.09 -0.09 -9.20
CA LEU A 364 19.45 0.75 -8.21
C LEU A 364 18.52 1.77 -8.86
N LEU A 365 17.37 1.99 -8.22
CA LEU A 365 16.52 3.13 -8.55
C LEU A 365 17.09 4.42 -7.96
N PRO A 366 17.09 5.54 -8.70
CA PRO A 366 16.68 5.68 -10.10
C PRO A 366 17.79 5.23 -11.06
N GLY A 367 17.47 4.34 -12.00
CA GLY A 367 18.40 3.84 -13.01
C GLY A 367 17.70 3.67 -14.35
N GLY A 368 18.44 3.87 -15.44
CA GLY A 368 18.01 3.72 -16.84
C GLY A 368 19.20 3.32 -17.71
N SER A 369 18.94 2.96 -18.96
CA SER A 369 19.94 2.69 -20.00
C SER A 369 20.06 3.87 -20.95
N THR A 370 21.26 4.13 -21.44
CA THR A 370 21.52 5.14 -22.48
C THR A 370 21.97 4.46 -23.77
N VAL A 371 21.49 4.96 -24.91
CA VAL A 371 22.05 4.65 -26.22
C VAL A 371 22.97 5.78 -26.61
N THR A 372 24.17 5.45 -27.06
CA THR A 372 25.23 6.40 -27.42
C THR A 372 25.77 6.11 -28.82
N ASP A 373 26.22 7.15 -29.52
CA ASP A 373 26.95 7.00 -30.77
C ASP A 373 28.40 6.51 -30.53
N PRO A 374 29.15 6.14 -31.59
CA PRO A 374 30.56 5.75 -31.45
C PRO A 374 31.49 6.86 -30.91
N ALA A 375 31.06 8.13 -30.97
CA ALA A 375 31.77 9.27 -30.39
C ALA A 375 31.44 9.50 -28.91
N GLY A 376 30.54 8.70 -28.32
CA GLY A 376 30.12 8.78 -26.92
C GLY A 376 28.94 9.71 -26.65
N THR A 377 28.33 10.33 -27.67
CA THR A 377 27.16 11.21 -27.52
C THR A 377 25.93 10.41 -27.17
N VAL A 378 25.20 10.79 -26.12
CA VAL A 378 23.92 10.14 -25.75
C VAL A 378 22.84 10.48 -26.77
N LEU A 379 22.39 9.47 -27.52
CA LEU A 379 21.35 9.55 -28.54
C LEU A 379 19.94 9.32 -27.98
N ALA A 380 19.81 8.47 -26.95
CA ALA A 380 18.54 8.22 -26.26
C ALA A 380 18.78 7.80 -24.81
N VAL A 381 17.82 8.14 -23.94
CA VAL A 381 17.74 7.65 -22.56
C VAL A 381 16.45 6.86 -22.42
N PHE A 382 16.56 5.63 -21.93
CA PHE A 382 15.42 4.76 -21.67
C PHE A 382 15.49 4.19 -20.27
N SER A 383 14.47 4.45 -19.48
CA SER A 383 14.37 4.08 -18.07
C SER A 383 14.10 2.58 -17.85
N GLY A 384 13.77 1.85 -18.91
CA GLY A 384 13.37 0.45 -18.85
C GLY A 384 11.86 0.28 -18.70
N HIS A 385 11.34 -0.81 -19.26
CA HIS A 385 9.91 -1.14 -19.27
C HIS A 385 9.31 -1.19 -17.85
N ALA A 386 10.08 -1.65 -16.86
CA ALA A 386 9.60 -1.70 -15.48
C ALA A 386 9.32 -0.29 -14.91
N VAL A 387 10.13 0.70 -15.27
CA VAL A 387 10.00 2.08 -14.79
C VAL A 387 8.87 2.80 -15.53
N THR A 388 8.84 2.72 -16.86
CA THR A 388 7.82 3.38 -17.69
C THR A 388 6.42 2.81 -17.43
N THR A 389 6.27 1.48 -17.44
CA THR A 389 4.99 0.83 -17.11
C THR A 389 4.64 1.05 -15.63
N GLY A 390 5.63 1.06 -14.73
CA GLY A 390 5.46 1.42 -13.32
C GLY A 390 4.90 2.83 -13.12
N LEU A 391 5.36 3.81 -13.91
CA LEU A 391 4.88 5.20 -13.87
C LEU A 391 3.40 5.29 -14.26
N VAL A 392 3.01 4.59 -15.33
CA VAL A 392 1.60 4.47 -15.75
C VAL A 392 0.76 3.83 -14.64
N GLY A 393 1.27 2.76 -14.02
CA GLY A 393 0.63 2.12 -12.87
C GLY A 393 0.49 3.06 -11.65
N ALA A 394 1.49 3.88 -11.37
CA ALA A 394 1.46 4.87 -10.29
C ALA A 394 0.38 5.92 -10.51
N ALA A 395 0.35 6.49 -11.72
CA ALA A 395 -0.66 7.46 -12.12
C ALA A 395 -2.07 6.87 -12.06
N LEU A 396 -2.27 5.65 -12.55
CA LEU A 396 -3.54 4.94 -12.47
C LEU A 396 -3.95 4.66 -11.01
N GLY A 397 -3.01 4.24 -10.16
CA GLY A 397 -3.24 4.01 -8.74
C GLY A 397 -3.72 5.26 -8.01
N LEU A 398 -3.04 6.40 -8.24
CA LEU A 398 -3.42 7.70 -7.71
C LEU A 398 -4.81 8.14 -8.18
N ALA A 399 -5.12 7.96 -9.47
CA ALA A 399 -6.45 8.30 -10.02
C ALA A 399 -7.56 7.42 -9.41
N VAL A 400 -7.35 6.10 -9.36
CA VAL A 400 -8.37 5.13 -8.90
C VAL A 400 -8.62 5.23 -7.39
N VAL A 401 -7.56 5.35 -6.58
CA VAL A 401 -7.68 5.43 -5.11
C VAL A 401 -8.00 6.84 -4.66
N GLY A 402 -7.37 7.84 -5.29
CA GLY A 402 -7.49 9.25 -4.95
C GLY A 402 -8.70 9.96 -5.52
N ARG A 403 -9.56 9.30 -6.31
CA ARG A 403 -10.73 9.93 -6.98
C ARG A 403 -11.60 10.83 -6.09
N ARG A 404 -11.67 10.58 -4.78
CA ARG A 404 -12.42 11.42 -3.82
C ARG A 404 -11.80 12.80 -3.58
N TYR A 405 -10.53 12.99 -3.95
CA TYR A 405 -9.77 14.23 -3.81
C TYR A 405 -9.80 15.10 -5.08
N GLY A 406 -10.42 14.63 -6.15
CA GLY A 406 -10.64 15.41 -7.37
C GLY A 406 -10.55 14.57 -8.64
N ALA A 407 -11.40 14.91 -9.61
CA ALA A 407 -11.39 14.26 -10.93
C ALA A 407 -10.11 14.57 -11.73
N TRP A 408 -9.40 15.67 -11.42
CA TRP A 408 -8.16 16.07 -12.08
C TRP A 408 -7.05 15.01 -12.01
N LEU A 409 -7.08 14.11 -11.02
CA LEU A 409 -6.12 12.99 -10.94
C LEU A 409 -6.21 12.04 -12.14
N TRP A 410 -7.34 12.02 -12.87
CA TRP A 410 -7.48 11.28 -14.12
C TRP A 410 -6.70 11.87 -15.31
N LEU A 411 -6.10 13.06 -15.14
CA LEU A 411 -5.13 13.59 -16.10
C LEU A 411 -3.75 12.91 -15.97
N LEU A 412 -3.44 12.29 -14.81
CA LEU A 412 -2.14 11.66 -14.59
C LEU A 412 -1.90 10.44 -15.51
N PRO A 413 -2.84 9.48 -15.66
CA PRO A 413 -2.62 8.31 -16.52
C PRO A 413 -2.31 8.63 -17.98
N PRO A 414 -3.06 9.51 -18.70
CA PRO A 414 -2.73 9.84 -20.08
C PRO A 414 -1.39 10.56 -20.22
N VAL A 415 -1.01 11.41 -19.26
CA VAL A 415 0.32 12.06 -19.24
C VAL A 415 1.43 11.04 -19.04
N ALA A 416 1.28 10.13 -18.07
CA ALA A 416 2.23 9.06 -17.81
C ALA A 416 2.36 8.09 -19.00
N LEU A 417 1.24 7.78 -19.68
CA LEU A 417 1.25 6.95 -20.88
C LEU A 417 1.94 7.65 -22.05
N THR A 418 1.73 8.95 -22.22
CA THR A 418 2.42 9.76 -23.24
C THR A 418 3.93 9.79 -23.00
N LEU A 419 4.35 9.96 -21.74
CA LEU A 419 5.76 9.86 -21.33
C LEU A 419 6.37 8.51 -21.69
N ALA A 420 5.74 7.42 -21.25
CA ALA A 420 6.18 6.05 -21.52
C ALA A 420 6.26 5.78 -23.03
N PHE A 421 5.24 6.21 -23.77
CA PHE A 421 5.16 6.05 -25.22
C PHE A 421 6.27 6.81 -25.95
N LEU A 422 6.48 8.09 -25.64
CA LEU A 422 7.49 8.91 -26.32
C LEU A 422 8.92 8.46 -26.02
N GLU A 423 9.19 8.04 -24.78
CA GLU A 423 10.50 7.53 -24.39
C GLU A 423 10.83 6.21 -25.11
N HIS A 424 9.85 5.31 -25.17
CA HIS A 424 9.98 4.05 -25.88
C HIS A 424 10.07 4.28 -27.40
N LEU A 425 9.22 5.15 -27.97
CA LEU A 425 9.26 5.52 -29.39
C LEU A 425 10.61 6.13 -29.79
N ASN A 426 11.19 7.01 -28.96
CA ASN A 426 12.52 7.57 -29.23
C ASN A 426 13.57 6.45 -29.30
N LEU A 427 13.55 5.52 -28.33
CA LEU A 427 14.46 4.39 -28.33
C LEU A 427 14.33 3.56 -29.62
N ASN A 428 13.12 3.14 -29.99
CA ASN A 428 12.88 2.36 -31.21
C ASN A 428 13.33 3.11 -32.46
N ALA A 429 13.03 4.41 -32.53
CA ALA A 429 13.43 5.23 -33.67
C ALA A 429 14.96 5.25 -33.80
N ARG A 430 15.70 5.51 -32.71
CA ARG A 430 17.18 5.54 -32.74
C ARG A 430 17.79 4.19 -33.13
N LEU A 431 17.22 3.08 -32.67
CA LEU A 431 17.69 1.74 -33.03
C LEU A 431 17.38 1.37 -34.48
N ALA A 432 16.30 1.90 -35.04
CA ALA A 432 15.97 1.77 -36.46
C ALA A 432 16.75 2.76 -37.35
N ASN A 433 17.77 3.44 -36.82
CA ASN A 433 18.48 4.54 -37.49
C ASN A 433 17.54 5.64 -38.02
N ALA A 434 16.44 5.87 -37.31
CA ALA A 434 15.45 6.90 -37.59
C ALA A 434 15.46 7.98 -36.48
N GLN A 435 14.75 9.07 -36.74
CA GLN A 435 14.51 10.13 -35.76
C GLN A 435 13.01 10.25 -35.48
N LEU A 436 12.69 10.78 -34.30
CA LEU A 436 11.32 11.19 -34.01
C LEU A 436 10.87 12.29 -34.97
N HIS A 437 9.57 12.33 -35.23
CA HIS A 437 8.97 13.51 -35.86
C HIS A 437 9.27 14.77 -35.03
N PRO A 438 9.60 15.94 -35.63
CA PRO A 438 10.04 17.13 -34.88
C PRO A 438 9.09 17.55 -33.75
N ALA A 439 7.78 17.42 -33.96
CA ALA A 439 6.79 17.71 -32.91
C ALA A 439 6.88 16.72 -31.73
N SER A 440 7.10 15.43 -32.00
CA SER A 440 7.27 14.40 -30.97
C SER A 440 8.60 14.57 -30.24
N ASP A 441 9.66 14.96 -30.95
CA ASP A 441 10.98 15.26 -30.36
C ASP A 441 10.92 16.47 -29.43
N LEU A 442 10.25 17.56 -29.85
CA LEU A 442 10.01 18.73 -29.01
C LEU A 442 9.27 18.36 -27.72
N VAL A 443 8.17 17.59 -27.83
CA VAL A 443 7.38 17.17 -26.67
C VAL A 443 8.21 16.24 -25.77
N HIS A 444 8.96 15.31 -26.35
CA HIS A 444 9.86 14.42 -25.60
C HIS A 444 10.94 15.22 -24.84
N GLY A 445 11.52 16.24 -25.47
CA GLY A 445 12.49 17.15 -24.86
C GLY A 445 11.88 17.97 -23.71
N LEU A 446 10.69 18.56 -23.90
CA LEU A 446 9.97 19.30 -22.86
C LEU A 446 9.62 18.43 -21.64
N LEU A 447 9.45 17.13 -21.88
CA LEU A 447 9.17 16.13 -20.85
C LEU A 447 10.44 15.56 -20.19
N GLY A 448 11.63 16.08 -20.54
CA GLY A 448 12.90 15.74 -19.93
C GLY A 448 13.66 14.59 -20.59
N GLY A 449 13.29 14.20 -21.81
CA GLY A 449 14.08 13.30 -22.66
C GLY A 449 14.35 11.91 -22.06
N GLY A 450 13.46 11.42 -21.19
CA GLY A 450 13.61 10.16 -20.46
C GLY A 450 14.40 10.26 -19.14
N VAL A 451 15.21 11.32 -18.94
CA VAL A 451 16.02 11.49 -17.71
C VAL A 451 15.16 11.73 -16.47
N LEU A 452 14.03 12.41 -16.63
CA LEU A 452 13.12 12.73 -15.52
C LEU A 452 12.18 11.57 -15.15
N THR A 453 11.98 10.59 -16.03
CA THR A 453 10.99 9.52 -15.84
C THR A 453 11.21 8.71 -14.55
N PRO A 454 12.42 8.28 -14.17
CA PRO A 454 12.63 7.57 -12.92
C PRO A 454 12.34 8.42 -11.68
N TRP A 455 12.64 9.73 -11.74
CA TRP A 455 12.37 10.67 -10.66
C TRP A 455 10.87 10.94 -10.50
N LEU A 456 10.15 11.06 -11.62
CA LEU A 456 8.68 11.14 -11.63
C LEU A 456 8.06 9.88 -11.03
N LEU A 457 8.59 8.69 -11.33
CA LEU A 457 8.14 7.45 -10.70
C LEU A 457 8.32 7.50 -9.18
N VAL A 458 9.49 7.92 -8.69
CA VAL A 458 9.76 8.05 -7.24
C VAL A 458 8.81 9.08 -6.61
N LEU A 459 8.57 10.22 -7.26
CA LEU A 459 7.62 11.22 -6.79
C LEU A 459 6.19 10.66 -6.69
N LEU A 460 5.70 9.99 -7.75
CA LEU A 460 4.36 9.40 -7.74
C LEU A 460 4.25 8.25 -6.72
N LEU A 461 5.33 7.50 -6.49
CA LEU A 461 5.41 6.49 -5.42
C LEU A 461 5.23 7.14 -4.04
N LEU A 462 5.95 8.23 -3.75
CA LEU A 462 5.83 8.96 -2.48
C LEU A 462 4.41 9.52 -2.29
N CYS A 463 3.85 10.12 -3.33
CA CYS A 463 2.46 10.59 -3.35
C CYS A 463 1.47 9.44 -3.09
N ALA A 464 1.68 8.28 -3.72
CA ALA A 464 0.83 7.11 -3.54
C ALA A 464 0.90 6.57 -2.12
N VAL A 465 2.11 6.49 -1.52
CA VAL A 465 2.29 6.09 -0.11
C VAL A 465 1.56 7.06 0.83
N ALA A 466 1.72 8.37 0.64
CA ALA A 466 1.06 9.38 1.46
C ALA A 466 -0.47 9.31 1.33
N MET A 467 -0.97 9.15 0.10
CA MET A 467 -2.40 8.99 -0.18
C MET A 467 -2.95 7.73 0.47
N ASP A 468 -2.25 6.60 0.39
CA ASP A 468 -2.67 5.34 0.99
C ASP A 468 -2.78 5.44 2.51
N TYR A 469 -1.80 6.03 3.20
CA TYR A 469 -1.90 6.20 4.65
C TYR A 469 -2.99 7.19 5.05
N ARG A 470 -3.24 8.24 4.25
CA ARG A 470 -4.39 9.13 4.42
C ARG A 470 -5.71 8.36 4.29
N MET A 471 -5.81 7.43 3.33
CA MET A 471 -6.98 6.58 3.15
C MET A 471 -7.15 5.57 4.29
N ILE A 472 -6.08 4.87 4.68
CA ILE A 472 -6.08 3.88 5.76
C ILE A 472 -6.53 4.51 7.08
N ALA A 473 -6.15 5.76 7.35
CA ALA A 473 -6.52 6.47 8.56
C ALA A 473 -8.04 6.62 8.74
N THR A 474 -8.82 6.72 7.65
CA THR A 474 -10.28 6.86 7.71
C THR A 474 -10.99 5.54 7.99
N ALA A 475 -10.28 4.41 8.00
CA ALA A 475 -10.83 3.08 8.26
C ALA A 475 -10.57 2.58 9.69
N ALA A 476 -10.24 3.47 10.63
CA ALA A 476 -9.92 3.09 12.00
C ALA A 476 -11.12 2.47 12.75
N GLU A 477 -12.35 2.69 12.29
CA GLU A 477 -13.58 2.12 12.87
C GLU A 477 -13.71 0.61 12.66
N SER A 478 -13.18 0.07 11.56
CA SER A 478 -13.30 -1.36 11.21
C SER A 478 -11.98 -2.11 11.27
N THR A 479 -10.85 -1.42 11.34
CA THR A 479 -9.53 -2.04 11.35
C THR A 479 -8.93 -2.13 12.76
N PRO A 480 -8.46 -3.33 13.17
CA PRO A 480 -7.87 -3.49 14.49
C PRO A 480 -6.62 -2.61 14.63
N PRO A 481 -6.33 -2.10 15.83
CA PRO A 481 -5.15 -1.28 16.08
C PRO A 481 -3.86 -2.09 15.85
N LEU A 482 -2.78 -1.38 15.56
CA LEU A 482 -1.44 -1.98 15.66
C LEU A 482 -1.13 -2.24 17.15
N PRO A 483 -0.40 -3.32 17.49
CA PRO A 483 0.01 -3.56 18.86
C PRO A 483 0.86 -2.40 19.43
N GLY A 484 0.60 -2.04 20.69
CA GLY A 484 1.34 -0.99 21.41
C GLY A 484 1.01 0.44 20.97
N GLN A 485 1.74 1.41 21.52
CA GLN A 485 1.50 2.84 21.25
C GLN A 485 2.20 3.32 19.96
N PRO A 486 1.60 4.25 19.20
CA PRO A 486 2.24 4.81 18.02
C PRO A 486 3.48 5.64 18.39
N PRO A 487 4.64 5.41 17.75
CA PRO A 487 5.79 6.28 17.90
C PRO A 487 5.50 7.65 17.28
N LEU A 488 6.31 8.65 17.65
CA LEU A 488 6.21 10.01 17.11
C LEU A 488 4.86 10.71 17.35
N ALA A 489 4.12 10.33 18.39
CA ALA A 489 2.86 10.99 18.77
C ALA A 489 3.00 12.52 18.94
N ARG A 490 4.16 12.98 19.45
CA ARG A 490 4.48 14.42 19.57
C ARG A 490 4.53 15.13 18.21
N LEU A 491 5.10 14.50 17.19
CA LEU A 491 5.18 15.04 15.84
C LEU A 491 3.78 15.21 15.24
N ARG A 492 2.93 14.17 15.36
CA ARG A 492 1.54 14.20 14.90
C ARG A 492 0.73 15.26 15.61
N ARG A 493 0.84 15.34 16.93
CA ARG A 493 0.19 16.38 17.74
C ARG A 493 0.60 17.78 17.29
N ARG A 494 1.90 18.04 17.11
CA ARG A 494 2.41 19.33 16.64
C ARG A 494 1.94 19.68 15.23
N ALA A 495 1.90 18.70 14.33
CA ALA A 495 1.41 18.90 12.97
C ALA A 495 -0.09 19.23 12.96
N ARG A 496 -0.89 18.57 13.80
CA ARG A 496 -2.33 18.86 13.93
C ARG A 496 -2.61 20.21 14.56
N GLY A 497 -2.01 20.53 15.69
CA GLY A 497 -2.20 21.83 16.34
C GLY A 497 -1.91 23.01 15.40
N ARG A 498 -0.80 22.91 14.64
CA ARG A 498 -0.47 23.90 13.60
C ARG A 498 -1.50 23.97 12.49
N SER A 499 -2.01 22.82 12.04
CA SER A 499 -3.01 22.77 10.98
C SER A 499 -4.34 23.35 11.43
N VAL A 500 -4.79 23.06 12.65
CA VAL A 500 -5.99 23.67 13.26
C VAL A 500 -5.82 25.19 13.30
N ALA A 501 -4.71 25.68 13.86
CA ALA A 501 -4.42 27.11 13.96
C ALA A 501 -4.34 27.82 12.60
N MET A 502 -3.91 27.12 11.54
CA MET A 502 -3.87 27.65 10.17
C MET A 502 -5.25 27.58 9.49
N ARG A 503 -6.02 26.51 9.69
CA ARG A 503 -7.36 26.31 9.09
C ARG A 503 -8.33 27.40 9.50
N VAL A 504 -8.29 27.82 10.76
CA VAL A 504 -9.12 28.93 11.28
C VAL A 504 -8.81 30.25 10.56
N ARG A 505 -7.57 30.44 10.06
CA ARG A 505 -7.15 31.64 9.33
C ARG A 505 -7.47 31.60 7.84
N VAL A 506 -7.91 30.46 7.29
CA VAL A 506 -8.28 30.36 5.88
C VAL A 506 -9.68 30.96 5.72
N PRO A 507 -9.84 32.08 5.00
CA PRO A 507 -11.14 32.71 4.86
C PRO A 507 -12.15 31.78 4.18
N ALA A 508 -13.42 31.87 4.58
CA ALA A 508 -14.48 31.02 4.02
C ALA A 508 -14.97 31.53 2.64
N ASP A 509 -14.73 32.80 2.34
CA ASP A 509 -15.23 33.59 1.20
C ASP A 509 -14.28 33.64 -0.01
N ILE A 510 -13.04 33.19 0.13
CA ILE A 510 -12.11 33.10 -1.02
C ILE A 510 -12.57 32.07 -2.06
N ALA A 511 -12.14 32.26 -3.32
CA ALA A 511 -12.56 31.41 -4.42
C ALA A 511 -12.29 29.91 -4.13
N PRO A 512 -13.22 28.99 -4.50
CA PRO A 512 -13.17 27.60 -4.07
C PRO A 512 -11.86 26.87 -4.41
N LEU A 513 -11.23 27.19 -5.54
CA LEU A 513 -9.97 26.61 -5.97
C LEU A 513 -8.81 27.01 -5.06
N PHE A 514 -8.69 28.31 -4.73
CA PHE A 514 -7.67 28.80 -3.79
C PHE A 514 -7.91 28.24 -2.39
N ARG A 515 -9.16 28.17 -1.94
CA ARG A 515 -9.51 27.56 -0.64
C ARG A 515 -9.08 26.10 -0.56
N ARG A 516 -9.41 25.30 -1.57
CA ARG A 516 -9.00 23.87 -1.64
C ARG A 516 -7.48 23.73 -1.64
N THR A 517 -6.80 24.58 -2.38
CA THR A 517 -5.33 24.56 -2.46
C THR A 517 -4.72 24.91 -1.11
N ALA A 518 -5.17 26.00 -0.46
CA ALA A 518 -4.74 26.39 0.87
C ALA A 518 -4.98 25.27 1.91
N LEU A 519 -6.18 24.70 1.96
CA LEU A 519 -6.49 23.59 2.87
C LEU A 519 -5.62 22.36 2.59
N SER A 520 -5.35 22.05 1.32
CA SER A 520 -4.45 20.93 0.98
C SER A 520 -3.02 21.14 1.47
N TRP A 521 -2.51 22.37 1.41
CA TRP A 521 -1.21 22.75 1.96
C TRP A 521 -1.19 22.68 3.48
N VAL A 522 -2.27 23.13 4.13
CA VAL A 522 -2.42 23.08 5.60
C VAL A 522 -2.53 21.63 6.12
N ASP A 523 -3.05 20.71 5.31
CA ASP A 523 -3.19 19.29 5.65
C ASP A 523 -1.95 18.44 5.34
N LEU A 524 -1.08 18.93 4.45
CA LEU A 524 0.11 18.20 4.02
C LEU A 524 1.01 17.80 5.21
N PRO A 525 1.34 18.69 6.17
CA PRO A 525 2.12 18.31 7.35
C PRO A 525 1.47 17.21 8.20
N ILE A 526 0.14 17.22 8.36
CA ILE A 526 -0.57 16.15 9.10
C ILE A 526 -0.42 14.83 8.33
N THR A 527 -0.64 14.86 7.02
CA THR A 527 -0.58 13.67 6.17
C THR A 527 0.82 13.05 6.23
N LEU A 528 1.88 13.87 6.11
CA LEU A 528 3.27 13.43 6.21
C LEU A 528 3.60 12.91 7.61
N ALA A 529 3.25 13.64 8.67
CA ALA A 529 3.52 13.22 10.05
C ALA A 529 2.80 11.91 10.40
N THR A 530 1.56 11.74 9.95
CA THR A 530 0.78 10.52 10.14
C THR A 530 1.36 9.35 9.36
N THR A 531 1.77 9.59 8.11
CA THR A 531 2.44 8.61 7.25
C THR A 531 3.73 8.11 7.91
N VAL A 532 4.63 9.01 8.28
CA VAL A 532 5.91 8.68 8.90
C VAL A 532 5.72 7.95 10.24
N SER A 533 4.81 8.43 11.10
CA SER A 533 4.49 7.78 12.37
C SER A 533 3.92 6.37 12.17
N THR A 534 3.06 6.17 11.18
CA THR A 534 2.47 4.83 10.90
C THR A 534 3.52 3.87 10.33
N ILE A 535 4.36 4.33 9.40
CA ILE A 535 5.49 3.54 8.88
C ILE A 535 6.41 3.15 10.03
N ALA A 536 6.76 4.09 10.91
CA ALA A 536 7.59 3.84 12.07
C ALA A 536 6.94 2.84 13.04
N HIS A 537 5.62 2.91 13.25
CA HIS A 537 4.89 1.93 14.08
C HIS A 537 4.99 0.53 13.48
N GLU A 538 4.73 0.37 12.19
CA GLU A 538 4.80 -0.93 11.52
C GLU A 538 6.23 -1.50 11.51
N LEU A 539 7.25 -0.65 11.36
CA LEU A 539 8.65 -1.05 11.47
C LEU A 539 9.03 -1.47 12.91
N ALA A 540 8.55 -0.74 13.92
CA ALA A 540 8.76 -1.10 15.32
C ALA A 540 8.11 -2.46 15.67
N VAL A 541 6.88 -2.69 15.21
CA VAL A 541 6.20 -4.00 15.35
C VAL A 541 7.00 -5.10 14.67
N ALA A 542 7.48 -4.87 13.44
CA ALA A 542 8.31 -5.83 12.72
C ALA A 542 9.67 -6.09 13.40
N ALA A 543 10.32 -5.07 13.95
CA ALA A 543 11.60 -5.22 14.65
C ALA A 543 11.46 -6.03 15.95
N ILE A 544 10.41 -5.77 16.74
CA ILE A 544 10.11 -6.58 17.94
C ILE A 544 9.77 -8.00 17.52
N ALA A 545 8.96 -8.18 16.47
CA ALA A 545 8.61 -9.50 15.95
C ALA A 545 9.84 -10.29 15.48
N ALA A 546 10.79 -9.63 14.80
CA ALA A 546 12.05 -10.22 14.37
C ALA A 546 12.85 -10.74 15.56
N ARG A 547 12.91 -9.97 16.65
CA ARG A 547 13.56 -10.41 17.91
C ARG A 547 12.84 -11.59 18.59
N ARG A 548 11.53 -11.73 18.41
CA ARG A 548 10.79 -12.91 18.89
C ARG A 548 10.99 -14.15 18.01
N GLY A 549 11.63 -13.99 16.85
CA GLY A 549 12.01 -15.06 15.93
C GLY A 549 11.21 -15.07 14.63
N PRO A 550 11.62 -15.93 13.67
CA PRO A 550 11.12 -15.91 12.29
C PRO A 550 9.61 -16.17 12.18
N SER A 551 9.04 -17.00 13.07
CA SER A 551 7.60 -17.28 13.06
C SER A 551 6.77 -16.03 13.36
N VAL A 552 7.15 -15.27 14.38
CA VAL A 552 6.43 -14.06 14.80
C VAL A 552 6.59 -12.97 13.75
N LEU A 553 7.78 -12.82 13.17
CA LEU A 553 8.04 -11.89 12.07
C LEU A 553 7.17 -12.18 10.84
N CYS A 554 7.10 -13.44 10.42
CA CYS A 554 6.29 -13.83 9.27
C CYS A 554 4.78 -13.68 9.51
N ASP A 555 4.30 -14.00 10.71
CA ASP A 555 2.92 -13.71 11.11
C ASP A 555 2.64 -12.20 11.10
N THR A 556 3.58 -11.40 11.58
CA THR A 556 3.50 -9.93 11.56
C THR A 556 3.39 -9.38 10.13
N TRP A 557 4.24 -9.81 9.20
CA TRP A 557 4.16 -9.35 7.80
C TRP A 557 2.85 -9.73 7.12
N ARG A 558 2.31 -10.91 7.43
CA ARG A 558 0.97 -11.30 6.95
C ARG A 558 -0.11 -10.40 7.54
N PHE A 559 -0.10 -10.22 8.86
CA PHE A 559 -1.06 -9.39 9.57
C PHE A 559 -1.07 -7.95 9.05
N LEU A 560 0.09 -7.31 8.94
CA LEU A 560 0.22 -5.94 8.44
C LEU A 560 -0.37 -5.79 7.04
N ARG A 561 -0.05 -6.73 6.14
CA ARG A 561 -0.58 -6.72 4.76
C ARG A 561 -2.11 -6.85 4.74
N TRP A 562 -2.67 -7.80 5.50
CA TRP A 562 -4.12 -8.01 5.56
C TRP A 562 -4.85 -6.86 6.25
N ARG A 563 -4.23 -6.25 7.27
CA ARG A 563 -4.74 -5.05 7.93
C ARG A 563 -4.85 -3.89 6.95
N ARG A 564 -3.80 -3.60 6.16
CA ARG A 564 -3.83 -2.55 5.13
C ARG A 564 -4.87 -2.84 4.03
N ALA A 565 -4.96 -4.09 3.57
CA ALA A 565 -5.95 -4.50 2.57
C ALA A 565 -7.40 -4.28 3.07
N ASN A 566 -7.68 -4.58 4.34
CA ASN A 566 -9.00 -4.33 4.91
C ASN A 566 -9.26 -2.84 5.14
N ALA A 567 -8.26 -2.10 5.62
CA ALA A 567 -8.35 -0.65 5.73
C ALA A 567 -8.67 0.00 4.38
N MET A 568 -8.01 -0.46 3.31
CA MET A 568 -8.28 0.07 1.98
C MET A 568 -9.63 -0.33 1.42
N GLY A 569 -10.05 -1.58 1.65
CA GLY A 569 -11.39 -2.04 1.30
C GLY A 569 -12.48 -1.17 1.94
N GLU A 570 -12.33 -0.87 3.23
CA GLU A 570 -13.23 0.00 3.98
C GLU A 570 -13.22 1.43 3.42
N ALA A 571 -12.03 2.03 3.36
CA ALA A 571 -11.92 3.43 2.99
C ALA A 571 -12.40 3.69 1.54
N ARG A 572 -12.28 2.69 0.66
CA ARG A 572 -12.78 2.75 -0.73
C ARG A 572 -14.23 2.30 -0.87
N SER A 573 -14.83 1.68 0.15
CA SER A 573 -16.26 1.31 0.17
C SER A 573 -17.13 2.56 0.16
N ALA A 574 -16.64 3.64 0.79
CA ALA A 574 -17.37 4.89 1.00
C ALA A 574 -18.75 4.67 1.66
N GLY A 575 -18.78 3.78 2.66
CA GLY A 575 -20.00 3.42 3.41
C GLY A 575 -20.89 2.39 2.71
N ARG A 576 -20.51 1.90 1.53
CA ARG A 576 -21.26 0.85 0.83
C ARG A 576 -20.91 -0.53 1.40
N PRO A 577 -21.86 -1.48 1.45
CA PRO A 577 -21.56 -2.86 1.82
C PRO A 577 -20.42 -3.44 0.97
N TRP A 578 -19.40 -3.97 1.64
CA TRP A 578 -18.24 -4.57 0.99
C TRP A 578 -17.80 -5.82 1.74
N ARG A 579 -16.89 -6.59 1.12
CA ARG A 579 -16.49 -7.90 1.63
C ARG A 579 -15.10 -7.86 2.27
N HIS A 580 -15.05 -8.05 3.59
CA HIS A 580 -13.82 -8.23 4.35
C HIS A 580 -13.12 -9.54 3.94
N TYR A 581 -11.80 -9.47 3.79
CA TYR A 581 -10.97 -10.64 3.55
C TYR A 581 -9.54 -10.42 4.11
N PRO A 582 -9.10 -11.19 5.13
CA PRO A 582 -9.88 -12.15 5.93
C PRO A 582 -11.05 -11.47 6.66
N ALA A 583 -11.94 -12.27 7.28
CA ALA A 583 -13.05 -11.74 8.06
C ALA A 583 -12.54 -10.86 9.22
N GLN A 584 -13.35 -9.88 9.63
CA GLN A 584 -12.96 -8.91 10.66
C GLN A 584 -12.65 -9.57 12.01
N GLU A 585 -13.44 -10.57 12.41
CA GLU A 585 -13.19 -11.38 13.61
C GLU A 585 -11.83 -12.09 13.56
N GLU A 586 -11.51 -12.67 12.40
CA GLU A 586 -10.24 -13.35 12.17
C GLU A 586 -9.07 -12.38 12.28
N LEU A 587 -9.18 -11.21 11.66
CA LEU A 587 -8.14 -10.19 11.71
C LEU A 587 -7.94 -9.64 13.13
N THR A 588 -9.03 -9.47 13.89
CA THR A 588 -9.00 -9.03 15.28
C THR A 588 -8.36 -10.07 16.19
N ARG A 589 -8.70 -11.36 15.99
CA ARG A 589 -8.06 -12.48 16.68
C ARG A 589 -6.55 -12.52 16.43
N GLN A 590 -6.15 -12.35 15.16
CA GLN A 590 -4.73 -12.28 14.78
C GLN A 590 -4.02 -11.09 15.44
N ALA A 591 -4.68 -9.92 15.55
CA ALA A 591 -4.12 -8.75 16.22
C ALA A 591 -3.84 -9.02 17.71
N ARG A 592 -4.79 -9.63 18.43
CA ARG A 592 -4.64 -9.99 19.84
C ARG A 592 -3.56 -11.06 20.05
N GLU A 593 -3.57 -12.10 19.22
CA GLU A 593 -2.54 -13.14 19.26
C GLU A 593 -1.14 -12.56 19.01
N LEU A 594 -1.03 -11.66 18.04
CA LEU A 594 0.23 -10.96 17.78
C LEU A 594 0.66 -10.11 18.98
N ALA A 595 -0.24 -9.32 19.58
CA ALA A 595 0.07 -8.51 20.76
C ALA A 595 0.57 -9.38 21.94
N MET A 596 -0.04 -10.54 22.18
CA MET A 596 0.42 -11.51 23.18
C MET A 596 1.82 -12.03 22.86
N ARG A 597 2.08 -12.44 21.61
CA ARG A 597 3.39 -12.95 21.17
C ARG A 597 4.50 -11.90 21.20
N LEU A 598 4.16 -10.62 21.04
CA LEU A 598 5.10 -9.51 21.18
C LEU A 598 5.42 -9.18 22.65
N GLY A 599 4.60 -9.66 23.59
CA GLY A 599 4.73 -9.41 25.03
C GLY A 599 4.11 -8.07 25.46
N LEU A 600 3.08 -7.60 24.75
CA LEU A 600 2.43 -6.30 25.00
C LEU A 600 1.11 -6.44 25.79
N ALA A 601 0.75 -7.66 26.20
CA ALA A 601 -0.55 -7.97 26.81
C ALA A 601 -0.68 -7.58 28.31
N ALA A 602 0.29 -6.87 28.90
CA ALA A 602 0.29 -6.57 30.35
C ALA A 602 0.73 -5.15 30.75
N THR A 603 0.95 -4.23 29.81
CA THR A 603 1.43 -2.87 30.17
C THR A 603 0.36 -1.83 29.85
N GLY A 604 -0.58 -1.71 30.79
CA GLY A 604 -1.25 -0.44 31.08
C GLY A 604 -0.19 0.64 31.33
N GLY A 605 -0.50 1.86 30.92
CA GLY A 605 0.49 2.90 30.68
C GLY A 605 1.38 3.27 31.86
N VAL A 606 2.54 3.83 31.55
CA VAL A 606 3.15 4.99 32.23
C VAL A 606 4.18 5.59 31.25
N THR A 607 4.34 6.91 31.33
CA THR A 607 5.15 7.78 30.47
C THR A 607 6.64 7.78 30.82
N GLY A 608 7.51 7.82 29.80
CA GLY A 608 8.91 8.24 29.94
C GLY A 608 9.57 8.54 28.59
N ALA A 609 10.19 9.71 28.46
CA ALA A 609 10.80 10.22 27.24
C ALA A 609 12.24 9.75 27.06
N MET A 610 12.67 9.50 25.81
CA MET A 610 13.91 10.03 25.19
C MET A 610 14.16 9.38 23.83
N ALA A 611 14.96 10.09 23.04
CA ALA A 611 15.01 10.04 21.59
C ALA A 611 16.11 9.15 21.01
N ALA A 612 15.94 8.96 19.69
CA ALA A 612 16.96 9.01 18.66
C ALA A 612 17.81 7.78 18.32
N MET A 613 18.01 7.72 17.00
CA MET A 613 19.04 7.09 16.19
C MET A 613 18.97 5.59 15.92
N GLY A 614 18.89 5.30 14.62
CA GLY A 614 20.09 4.91 13.91
C GLY A 614 20.15 3.45 13.53
N ALA A 615 19.94 3.16 12.25
CA ALA A 615 20.91 2.44 11.43
C ALA A 615 20.35 2.33 10.00
N ALA A 616 20.86 3.21 9.14
CA ALA A 616 21.08 2.86 7.75
C ALA A 616 22.12 1.73 7.72
N ALA A 617 21.89 0.73 6.88
CA ALA A 617 22.85 -0.31 6.50
C ALA A 617 22.24 -1.04 5.30
N VAL A 618 22.92 -1.35 4.21
CA VAL A 618 24.21 -0.99 3.62
C VAL A 618 23.94 -1.25 2.14
N PHE A 619 24.16 -0.27 1.26
CA PHE A 619 24.26 -0.56 -0.17
C PHE A 619 25.74 -0.68 -0.47
N THR A 620 26.20 -1.90 -0.73
CA THR A 620 27.50 -2.09 -1.37
C THR A 620 27.36 -1.64 -2.82
N ALA A 621 27.95 -0.48 -3.13
CA ALA A 621 28.23 -0.05 -4.47
C ALA A 621 29.32 -0.96 -5.06
N VAL A 622 29.00 -1.64 -6.16
CA VAL A 622 30.02 -2.13 -7.09
C VAL A 622 30.21 -1.02 -8.10
N THR A 623 31.37 -0.40 -8.11
CA THR A 623 31.81 0.53 -9.15
C THR A 623 32.54 -0.25 -10.22
N VAL A 624 32.12 -0.10 -11.48
CA VAL A 624 32.95 -0.34 -12.67
C VAL A 624 32.74 0.86 -13.58
N SER A 625 33.82 1.41 -14.12
CA SER A 625 33.83 2.52 -15.08
C SER A 625 34.57 2.12 -16.35
N ASP A 626 34.15 2.75 -17.46
CA ASP A 626 34.73 2.87 -18.81
C ASP A 626 34.48 1.75 -19.84
N PRO A 627 34.46 2.06 -21.17
CA PRO A 627 33.75 3.13 -21.85
C PRO A 627 32.61 2.57 -22.75
N VAL A 628 31.82 3.51 -23.24
CA VAL A 628 30.67 3.39 -24.17
C VAL A 628 30.83 2.32 -25.26
N ALA A 629 29.88 1.38 -25.34
CA ALA A 629 29.61 0.58 -26.54
C ALA A 629 28.14 0.14 -26.64
N THR A 630 27.66 0.16 -27.88
CA THR A 630 26.28 0.13 -28.37
C THR A 630 25.47 -1.13 -28.00
N GLY A 631 24.29 -0.92 -27.41
CA GLY A 631 23.31 -1.98 -27.14
C GLY A 631 22.49 -2.40 -28.37
N ALA A 632 21.76 -3.50 -28.23
CA ALA A 632 20.63 -3.83 -29.09
C ALA A 632 19.43 -4.30 -28.23
N PRO A 633 18.44 -3.45 -27.97
CA PRO A 633 17.07 -3.86 -27.60
C PRO A 633 16.39 -4.57 -28.77
N ALA A 634 15.48 -5.49 -28.50
CA ALA A 634 14.69 -6.13 -29.56
C ALA A 634 13.24 -6.24 -29.11
N TYR A 635 12.36 -5.47 -29.75
CA TYR A 635 10.92 -5.46 -29.49
C TYR A 635 10.24 -6.79 -29.80
N ALA A 636 9.01 -7.00 -29.34
CA ALA A 636 8.40 -8.33 -29.23
C ALA A 636 8.52 -9.17 -30.50
N PHE A 637 8.17 -8.61 -31.67
CA PHE A 637 8.34 -9.29 -32.96
C PHE A 637 9.80 -9.64 -33.28
N VAL A 638 10.73 -8.69 -33.15
CA VAL A 638 12.15 -8.89 -33.51
C VAL A 638 12.86 -9.81 -32.50
N ALA A 639 12.52 -9.72 -31.21
CA ALA A 639 12.97 -10.68 -30.20
C ALA A 639 12.49 -12.10 -30.54
N LEU A 640 11.27 -12.23 -31.05
CA LEU A 640 10.71 -13.53 -31.41
C LEU A 640 11.31 -14.10 -32.69
N ASP A 641 11.47 -13.28 -33.73
CA ASP A 641 12.12 -13.70 -34.97
C ASP A 641 13.58 -14.10 -34.72
N ARG A 642 14.34 -13.29 -33.97
CA ARG A 642 15.72 -13.60 -33.60
C ARG A 642 15.84 -14.90 -32.84
N ILE A 643 14.88 -15.23 -31.96
CA ILE A 643 14.94 -16.49 -31.25
C ILE A 643 14.54 -17.67 -32.12
N GLN A 644 13.62 -17.49 -33.07
CA GLN A 644 13.28 -18.55 -34.03
C GLN A 644 14.47 -18.85 -34.94
N GLY A 645 15.17 -17.82 -35.41
CA GLY A 645 16.43 -17.96 -36.14
C GLY A 645 17.50 -18.65 -35.29
N TRP A 646 17.77 -18.14 -34.09
CA TRP A 646 18.76 -18.73 -33.18
C TRP A 646 18.44 -20.19 -32.83
N LEU A 647 17.19 -20.52 -32.46
CA LEU A 647 16.78 -21.90 -32.18
C LEU A 647 16.93 -22.82 -33.40
N GLY A 648 16.75 -22.29 -34.61
CA GLY A 648 16.97 -23.02 -35.87
C GLY A 648 18.44 -23.37 -36.12
N ASP A 649 19.36 -22.56 -35.59
CA ASP A 649 20.81 -22.70 -35.77
C ASP A 649 21.49 -23.55 -34.67
N LEU A 650 20.76 -23.92 -33.61
CA LEU A 650 21.28 -24.69 -32.49
C LEU A 650 21.30 -26.20 -32.76
N ALA A 651 22.31 -26.88 -32.21
CA ALA A 651 22.26 -28.33 -32.08
C ALA A 651 21.13 -28.74 -31.13
N GLY A 652 20.56 -29.94 -31.31
CA GLY A 652 19.45 -30.43 -30.47
C GLY A 652 19.74 -30.45 -28.97
N ALA A 653 21.01 -30.57 -28.56
CA ALA A 653 21.44 -30.48 -27.17
C ALA A 653 21.38 -29.06 -26.59
N ASP A 654 21.62 -28.02 -27.40
CA ASP A 654 21.61 -26.62 -26.96
C ASP A 654 20.18 -26.09 -26.81
N VAL A 655 19.27 -26.54 -27.68
CA VAL A 655 17.82 -26.31 -27.55
C VAL A 655 17.29 -26.84 -26.21
N LEU A 656 17.77 -28.01 -25.77
CA LEU A 656 17.41 -28.58 -24.48
C LEU A 656 17.87 -27.67 -23.32
N TRP A 657 19.09 -27.13 -23.38
CA TRP A 657 19.59 -26.20 -22.36
C TRP A 657 18.83 -24.88 -22.34
N ALA A 658 18.46 -24.33 -23.50
CA ALA A 658 17.60 -23.15 -23.59
C ALA A 658 16.22 -23.39 -22.95
N ALA A 659 15.61 -24.55 -23.22
CA ALA A 659 14.34 -24.94 -22.59
C ALA A 659 14.48 -25.10 -21.07
N VAL A 660 15.58 -25.70 -20.59
CA VAL A 660 15.87 -25.83 -19.15
C VAL A 660 15.98 -24.45 -18.49
N VAL A 661 16.69 -23.49 -19.11
CA VAL A 661 16.81 -22.12 -18.59
C VAL A 661 15.44 -21.43 -18.53
N LEU A 662 14.62 -21.54 -19.58
CA LEU A 662 13.28 -20.97 -19.60
C LEU A 662 12.39 -21.55 -18.48
N VAL A 663 12.40 -22.88 -18.32
CA VAL A 663 11.67 -23.57 -17.25
C VAL A 663 12.19 -23.14 -15.88
N ALA A 664 13.50 -22.97 -15.71
CA ALA A 664 14.11 -22.54 -14.46
C ALA A 664 13.72 -21.10 -14.09
N VAL A 665 13.80 -20.16 -15.04
CA VAL A 665 13.37 -18.76 -14.84
C VAL A 665 11.90 -18.69 -14.46
N LEU A 666 11.01 -19.31 -15.26
CA LEU A 666 9.58 -19.32 -14.99
C LEU A 666 9.26 -19.98 -13.64
N THR A 667 9.91 -21.10 -13.33
CA THR A 667 9.74 -21.77 -12.04
C THR A 667 10.14 -20.88 -10.89
N LEU A 668 11.29 -20.19 -10.95
CA LEU A 668 11.76 -19.35 -9.86
C LEU A 668 10.90 -18.11 -9.64
N LEU A 669 10.31 -17.55 -10.70
CA LEU A 669 9.31 -16.47 -10.58
C LEU A 669 8.00 -16.96 -9.97
N LEU A 670 7.52 -18.14 -10.37
CA LEU A 670 6.24 -18.69 -9.94
C LEU A 670 6.31 -19.35 -8.55
N SER A 671 7.46 -19.90 -8.18
CA SER A 671 7.62 -20.71 -6.98
C SER A 671 8.00 -19.87 -5.75
N GLY A 672 7.28 -20.08 -4.65
CA GLY A 672 7.87 -19.98 -3.31
C GLY A 672 8.21 -18.62 -2.69
N ASN A 673 8.20 -17.50 -3.42
CA ASN A 673 8.63 -16.17 -2.92
C ASN A 673 7.67 -15.49 -1.91
N GLY A 674 6.82 -16.27 -1.25
CA GLY A 674 5.82 -15.77 -0.31
C GLY A 674 6.26 -16.00 1.13
N VAL A 675 5.80 -15.12 2.02
CA VAL A 675 6.05 -15.24 3.47
C VAL A 675 5.64 -16.64 3.98
N PRO A 676 6.57 -17.43 4.58
CA PRO A 676 6.31 -18.81 4.99
C PRO A 676 5.21 -18.94 6.04
N HIS A 677 4.25 -19.85 5.84
CA HIS A 677 3.09 -20.03 6.74
C HIS A 677 3.40 -20.84 8.01
N ALA A 678 4.52 -21.56 8.03
CA ALA A 678 4.97 -22.30 9.19
C ALA A 678 6.49 -22.23 9.24
N HIS A 679 7.03 -22.13 10.45
CA HIS A 679 8.47 -22.25 10.70
C HIS A 679 8.72 -23.47 11.58
N PRO A 680 9.81 -24.21 11.32
CA PRO A 680 10.21 -25.30 12.19
C PRO A 680 10.52 -24.75 13.57
N ARG A 681 9.87 -25.31 14.60
CA ARG A 681 10.23 -25.03 16.00
C ARG A 681 11.33 -26.02 16.40
N MET A 682 12.43 -25.52 16.95
CA MET A 682 13.58 -26.37 17.32
C MET A 682 13.16 -27.52 18.25
N ARG A 683 12.28 -27.25 19.22
CA ARG A 683 11.71 -28.26 20.14
C ARG A 683 10.88 -29.34 19.43
N GLU A 684 10.20 -28.99 18.34
CA GLU A 684 9.41 -29.94 17.55
C GLU A 684 10.30 -30.75 16.60
N PHE A 685 11.37 -30.13 16.06
CA PHE A 685 12.36 -30.81 15.23
C PHE A 685 13.06 -31.94 15.98
N LEU A 686 13.51 -31.69 17.21
CA LEU A 686 14.15 -32.70 18.05
C LEU A 686 13.24 -33.87 18.41
N ARG A 687 11.92 -33.65 18.48
CA ARG A 687 10.93 -34.69 18.81
C ARG A 687 10.47 -35.51 17.60
N ALA A 688 10.50 -34.92 16.41
CA ALA A 688 10.03 -35.56 15.18
C ALA A 688 10.80 -35.01 13.96
N PRO A 689 12.04 -35.46 13.72
CA PRO A 689 12.91 -34.91 12.69
C PRO A 689 12.34 -35.10 11.28
N THR A 690 11.82 -36.30 10.98
CA THR A 690 11.19 -36.65 9.68
C THR A 690 9.90 -35.87 9.42
N ALA A 691 9.16 -35.51 10.47
CA ALA A 691 7.95 -34.71 10.37
C ALA A 691 8.24 -33.22 10.06
N ASN A 692 9.48 -32.78 10.24
CA ASN A 692 9.91 -31.39 10.13
C ASN A 692 10.88 -31.12 8.97
N THR A 693 11.46 -32.15 8.35
CA THR A 693 12.33 -31.99 7.17
C THR A 693 11.64 -31.22 6.05
N GLY A 694 10.36 -31.50 5.77
CA GLY A 694 9.61 -30.76 4.75
C GLY A 694 9.30 -29.30 5.11
N ALA A 695 9.31 -28.95 6.41
CA ALA A 695 9.23 -27.56 6.84
C ALA A 695 10.57 -26.83 6.67
N ILE A 696 11.68 -27.50 6.97
CA ILE A 696 13.04 -26.96 6.79
C ILE A 696 13.37 -26.78 5.31
N LEU A 697 13.23 -27.84 4.50
CA LEU A 697 13.47 -27.77 3.05
C LEU A 697 12.55 -26.74 2.36
N GLY A 698 11.30 -26.65 2.82
CA GLY A 698 10.39 -25.60 2.37
C GLY A 698 10.88 -24.19 2.71
N MET A 699 11.30 -23.97 3.95
CA MET A 699 11.81 -22.68 4.44
C MET A 699 13.11 -22.27 3.75
N LEU A 700 13.97 -23.24 3.44
CA LEU A 700 15.23 -23.03 2.75
C LEU A 700 15.09 -22.94 1.23
N ALA A 701 13.88 -23.01 0.68
CA ALA A 701 13.68 -22.76 -0.75
C ALA A 701 14.24 -21.39 -1.14
N PRO A 702 14.82 -21.20 -2.34
CA PRO A 702 15.51 -19.96 -2.72
C PRO A 702 14.73 -18.67 -2.40
N GLY A 703 13.43 -18.64 -2.74
CA GLY A 703 12.54 -17.51 -2.48
C GLY A 703 12.10 -17.30 -1.03
N GLN A 704 12.48 -18.18 -0.09
CA GLN A 704 12.12 -18.12 1.32
C GLN A 704 13.32 -17.92 2.26
N VAL A 705 14.54 -18.20 1.79
CA VAL A 705 15.78 -18.05 2.57
C VAL A 705 15.89 -16.65 3.17
N GLY A 706 15.63 -15.58 2.39
CA GLY A 706 15.70 -14.21 2.87
C GLY A 706 14.80 -13.92 4.07
N TYR A 707 13.62 -14.54 4.15
CA TYR A 707 12.72 -14.38 5.29
C TYR A 707 13.24 -15.07 6.56
N ALA A 708 13.87 -16.24 6.40
CA ALA A 708 14.50 -16.96 7.51
C ALA A 708 15.73 -16.20 8.03
N LEU A 709 16.60 -15.74 7.12
CA LEU A 709 17.79 -14.96 7.45
C LEU A 709 17.44 -13.67 8.21
N LEU A 710 16.44 -12.92 7.74
CA LEU A 710 15.98 -11.72 8.45
C LEU A 710 15.42 -12.04 9.85
N GLY A 711 14.68 -13.15 9.98
CA GLY A 711 14.18 -13.59 11.28
C GLY A 711 15.28 -14.02 12.24
N TRP A 712 16.37 -14.63 11.73
CA TRP A 712 17.52 -15.03 12.54
C TRP A 712 18.42 -13.84 12.90
N ALA A 713 18.70 -12.95 11.95
CA ALA A 713 19.38 -11.68 12.22
C ALA A 713 18.62 -10.86 13.27
N GLY A 714 17.28 -10.92 13.24
CA GLY A 714 16.40 -10.33 14.25
C GLY A 714 16.68 -10.79 15.68
N LEU A 715 17.13 -12.04 15.89
CA LEU A 715 17.45 -12.56 17.23
C LEU A 715 18.65 -11.85 17.86
N LEU A 716 19.52 -11.25 17.05
CA LEU A 716 20.67 -10.46 17.49
C LEU A 716 20.28 -9.04 17.93
N LEU A 717 19.02 -8.62 17.72
CA LEU A 717 18.58 -7.27 18.10
C LEU A 717 18.60 -7.06 19.62
N PRO A 718 19.04 -5.88 20.09
CA PRO A 718 19.22 -5.62 21.51
C PRO A 718 17.89 -5.59 22.27
N ARG A 719 17.96 -5.81 23.59
CA ARG A 719 16.75 -5.87 24.43
C ARG A 719 15.92 -4.58 24.41
N ARG A 720 16.58 -3.45 24.13
CA ARG A 720 16.00 -2.10 24.05
C ARG A 720 14.93 -1.97 22.96
N VAL A 721 14.95 -2.80 21.91
CA VAL A 721 13.94 -2.78 20.83
C VAL A 721 12.51 -3.00 21.34
N ASN A 722 12.33 -3.72 22.46
CA ASN A 722 10.99 -3.88 23.05
C ASN A 722 10.37 -2.57 23.55
N ARG A 723 11.19 -1.53 23.80
CA ARG A 723 10.73 -0.21 24.24
C ARG A 723 10.24 0.65 23.09
N PHE A 724 10.29 0.20 21.84
CA PHE A 724 9.76 0.99 20.72
C PHE A 724 8.23 1.13 20.75
N LEU A 725 7.54 0.17 21.37
CA LEU A 725 6.07 0.12 21.45
C LEU A 725 5.52 0.27 22.88
N VAL A 726 6.41 0.27 23.86
CA VAL A 726 6.13 0.42 25.29
C VAL A 726 6.79 1.73 25.71
N ARG A 727 6.02 2.66 26.27
CA ARG A 727 6.64 3.77 26.99
C ARG A 727 7.03 3.29 28.38
#